data_AF-A0A914MLM1-F1
#
_entry.id   AF-A0A914MLM1-F1
#
_cell.length_a   1.000
_cell.length_b   1.000
_cell.length_c   1.000
_cell.angle_alpha   90.00
_cell.angle_beta   90.00
_cell.angle_gamma   90.00
#
_symmetry.space_group_name_H-M   'P 1'
#
loop_
_entity.id
_entity.type
_entity.pdbx_description
1 polymer ?
#
loop_
_entity_poly.entity_id
_entity_poly.type
_entity_poly.pdbx_seq_one_letter_code
_entity_poly.pdbx_strand_id
1 'polypeptide(L)'
;MITMQHKNRFSYNQAVNYSSIEISGLTENSKDIVDNHNGQYIVIGKDVHKSSLSEKRGSELHESSRGPYTFRDLESLPPRRHAITWLLPGEELHLELNVIYHKQQDKREELCMGYLYVTDYRLRFEERIPEWMSSEPLIFDVVLGCISKIEKIGYYNVRGGSKNSNLKIQPYGISINCKDVRKVRFFLKRELRNRRALFDCLKFYSFPNTNRQPFFAKKYKEKFQFDGWLLFDANSEFIRQKKSNDSWRPTLINKDYDFAGTYPSLLFVPSEVFKTKSPDDFLSSVSKFRSKKRIPVLSWIDYRTSAALVRSSQPLVGALSRKSASDEDYLDMIVSVNPNSKYLLILDARPSINAKANRANGGGYENYSNCQLKFMDIQNIHVVRESLKKLKDACFPRIRQKRFQQTLEETKWLAHLQTILDAAALAAREIYLHKNSVLVHCSDGWDRTAQITSLTMLQLDPYYRTIEGFSVLIEKEWCSFGHKFAHRIGHGQDKPEDKERSPIFVQFIDCVWQLYNQFTSAFEFNVRFLKTILDELYSCRFGTFLYNCERERSELQVKENTTSVWSFILENRESYVNDKYDSEATLGDFIRQKAKVYPRFWTDYYCRYSQLVPKEDEDRYSLFDHDGSADAMTILNGEITRFKVIDSGSSESEGLNEQNESIEIPKFRLSPAISPTFSQQFSYMPHERGVQSSRWSPARILQQHGTYSFVDVKERLPNKYYNLPSSSTLSDCKNETKF
;
A
#
# COMPACT_ATOMS: atom_id res chain seq x y z
N MET A 1 13.50 -54.22 -0.07
CA MET A 1 12.71 -55.10 0.81
C MET A 1 11.85 -54.18 1.69
N ILE A 2 10.53 -54.16 1.76
CA ILE A 2 9.36 -54.80 1.12
C ILE A 2 8.28 -53.67 1.19
N THR A 3 7.93 -53.01 0.07
CA THR A 3 6.66 -53.12 -0.68
C THR A 3 5.36 -52.80 0.09
N MET A 4 4.66 -51.73 -0.30
CA MET A 4 3.32 -51.88 -0.90
C MET A 4 2.97 -50.69 -1.81
N GLN A 5 2.68 -51.03 -3.07
CA GLN A 5 2.20 -50.18 -4.15
C GLN A 5 0.67 -50.08 -4.07
N HIS A 6 0.10 -49.00 -4.60
CA HIS A 6 -1.01 -49.13 -5.55
C HIS A 6 -0.97 -47.98 -6.57
N LYS A 7 -0.76 -48.37 -7.83
CA LYS A 7 -1.02 -47.57 -9.03
C LYS A 7 -2.53 -47.49 -9.24
N ASN A 8 -3.01 -46.42 -9.87
CA ASN A 8 -3.87 -46.54 -11.05
C ASN A 8 -3.84 -45.26 -11.90
N ARG A 9 -3.35 -45.42 -13.12
CA ARG A 9 -3.66 -44.56 -14.28
C ARG A 9 -4.99 -45.03 -14.85
N PHE A 10 -5.83 -44.13 -15.37
CA PHE A 10 -6.58 -44.36 -16.61
C PHE A 10 -6.91 -43.02 -17.28
N SER A 11 -6.52 -42.91 -18.55
CA SER A 11 -7.07 -41.99 -19.54
C SER A 11 -8.26 -42.67 -20.22
N TYR A 12 -9.28 -41.93 -20.67
CA TYR A 12 -9.91 -42.13 -21.99
C TYR A 12 -10.82 -40.94 -22.37
N ASN A 13 -10.67 -40.48 -23.60
CA ASN A 13 -11.64 -39.68 -24.35
C ASN A 13 -12.85 -40.56 -24.72
N GLN A 14 -14.07 -40.01 -24.71
CA GLN A 14 -14.99 -39.99 -25.87
C GLN A 14 -16.32 -39.31 -25.55
N ALA A 15 -16.82 -38.59 -26.55
CA ALA A 15 -18.13 -37.98 -26.64
C ALA A 15 -19.26 -39.03 -26.71
N VAL A 16 -20.51 -38.58 -26.46
CA VAL A 16 -21.71 -38.72 -27.34
C VAL A 16 -23.03 -38.72 -26.55
N ASN A 17 -23.92 -37.82 -26.99
CA ASN A 17 -25.40 -37.78 -27.06
C ASN A 17 -26.37 -37.97 -25.87
N TYR A 18 -27.32 -37.03 -25.91
CA TYR A 18 -28.73 -37.05 -25.52
C TYR A 18 -29.50 -38.35 -25.81
N SER A 19 -30.30 -38.79 -24.83
CA SER A 19 -31.66 -39.38 -24.91
C SER A 19 -32.01 -39.99 -23.54
N SER A 20 -32.90 -39.39 -22.72
CA SER A 20 -34.33 -39.72 -22.54
C SER A 20 -34.65 -41.14 -22.04
N ILE A 21 -35.35 -41.23 -20.89
CA ILE A 21 -36.39 -42.19 -20.42
C ILE A 21 -36.69 -41.80 -18.96
N GLU A 22 -37.77 -41.09 -18.67
CA GLU A 22 -39.14 -41.57 -18.34
C GLU A 22 -39.28 -42.25 -16.97
N ILE A 23 -39.95 -41.54 -16.03
CA ILE A 23 -40.96 -42.15 -15.16
C ILE A 23 -42.20 -41.25 -15.20
N SER A 24 -43.26 -41.81 -15.77
CA SER A 24 -44.62 -41.29 -15.90
C SER A 24 -45.41 -41.38 -14.58
N GLY A 25 -46.34 -40.43 -14.38
CA GLY A 25 -47.41 -40.55 -13.40
C GLY A 25 -48.33 -39.32 -13.33
N LEU A 26 -49.17 -39.14 -14.37
CA LEU A 26 -50.61 -38.71 -14.36
C LEU A 26 -51.04 -37.59 -13.38
N THR A 27 -51.76 -36.52 -13.73
CA THR A 27 -52.64 -36.17 -14.87
C THR A 27 -53.10 -34.71 -14.74
N GLU A 28 -53.17 -34.01 -15.88
CA GLU A 28 -54.21 -33.03 -16.32
C GLU A 28 -54.49 -31.75 -15.49
N ASN A 29 -54.73 -30.55 -16.01
CA ASN A 29 -54.91 -29.98 -17.36
C ASN A 29 -54.75 -28.43 -17.17
N SER A 30 -53.75 -27.78 -17.74
CA SER A 30 -53.74 -27.06 -19.03
C SER A 30 -54.71 -25.85 -19.16
N LYS A 31 -54.10 -24.66 -19.36
CA LYS A 31 -54.40 -23.56 -20.32
C LYS A 31 -54.11 -22.19 -19.68
N ASP A 32 -52.95 -21.59 -19.90
CA ASP A 32 -52.50 -20.82 -21.07
C ASP A 32 -53.08 -19.40 -21.21
N ILE A 33 -52.15 -18.48 -21.49
CA ILE A 33 -52.24 -17.34 -22.45
C ILE A 33 -52.59 -15.92 -21.92
N VAL A 34 -51.52 -15.10 -21.89
CA VAL A 34 -51.31 -13.80 -22.59
C VAL A 34 -51.47 -12.45 -21.87
N ASP A 35 -50.37 -11.69 -21.99
CA ASP A 35 -50.19 -10.23 -22.02
C ASP A 35 -51.45 -9.39 -22.31
N ASN A 36 -51.61 -8.27 -21.58
CA ASN A 36 -51.39 -6.94 -22.17
C ASN A 36 -51.64 -5.77 -21.20
N HIS A 37 -50.72 -4.82 -21.29
CA HIS A 37 -50.89 -3.36 -21.34
C HIS A 37 -52.20 -2.66 -20.93
N ASN A 38 -51.95 -1.56 -20.20
CA ASN A 38 -52.57 -0.23 -20.31
C ASN A 38 -53.99 0.00 -19.77
N GLY A 39 -54.10 1.14 -19.09
CA GLY A 39 -55.23 2.05 -19.32
C GLY A 39 -56.20 2.17 -18.17
N GLN A 40 -56.07 3.30 -17.48
CA GLN A 40 -57.09 4.02 -16.70
C GLN A 40 -58.54 3.63 -17.03
N TYR A 41 -59.42 3.57 -16.02
CA TYR A 41 -60.59 4.46 -15.96
C TYR A 41 -61.15 4.54 -14.53
N ILE A 42 -61.44 5.78 -14.17
CA ILE A 42 -62.20 6.23 -13.00
C ILE A 42 -63.66 5.82 -13.19
N VAL A 43 -64.28 5.26 -12.14
CA VAL A 43 -65.74 5.24 -12.02
C VAL A 43 -66.15 5.90 -10.72
N ILE A 44 -67.00 6.90 -10.92
CA ILE A 44 -67.65 7.77 -9.95
C ILE A 44 -68.78 6.99 -9.28
N GLY A 45 -68.78 6.98 -7.94
CA GLY A 45 -69.90 6.52 -7.12
C GLY A 45 -70.18 7.55 -6.03
N LYS A 46 -71.20 8.38 -6.27
CA LYS A 46 -71.77 9.33 -5.29
C LYS A 46 -72.46 8.54 -4.19
N ASP A 47 -72.30 8.96 -2.94
CA ASP A 47 -73.46 9.10 -2.06
C ASP A 47 -73.27 10.19 -1.01
N VAL A 48 -74.38 10.91 -0.83
CA VAL A 48 -74.52 12.19 -0.18
C VAL A 48 -75.10 11.95 1.22
N HIS A 49 -74.47 12.49 2.25
CA HIS A 49 -75.23 12.98 3.40
C HIS A 49 -74.62 14.27 3.95
N LYS A 50 -75.42 15.34 3.83
CA LYS A 50 -75.20 16.68 4.39
C LYS A 50 -75.48 16.66 5.90
N SER A 51 -74.58 17.27 6.67
CA SER A 51 -74.97 18.06 7.85
C SER A 51 -74.04 19.26 7.96
N SER A 52 -74.63 20.43 7.77
CA SER A 52 -74.06 21.78 7.86
C SER A 52 -73.47 22.09 9.23
N LEU A 53 -72.37 22.87 9.28
CA LEU A 53 -72.24 24.05 10.16
C LEU A 53 -70.95 24.85 9.89
N SER A 54 -71.17 26.14 9.60
CA SER A 54 -70.30 27.31 9.74
C SER A 54 -68.93 27.36 9.05
N GLU A 55 -68.89 28.14 7.96
CA GLU A 55 -67.69 28.84 7.50
C GLU A 55 -67.16 29.77 8.60
N LYS A 56 -65.93 29.50 9.06
CA LYS A 56 -65.04 30.53 9.59
C LYS A 56 -63.78 30.51 8.73
N ARG A 57 -63.56 31.62 8.02
CA ARG A 57 -62.29 31.98 7.40
C ARG A 57 -61.17 31.78 8.42
N GLY A 58 -60.24 30.88 8.13
CA GLY A 58 -59.03 30.64 8.89
C GLY A 58 -57.88 30.40 7.93
N SER A 59 -57.14 31.46 7.66
CA SER A 59 -55.72 31.50 7.26
C SER A 59 -55.15 30.25 6.56
N GLU A 60 -54.82 30.41 5.28
CA GLU A 60 -53.74 29.65 4.63
C GLU A 60 -52.52 29.66 5.55
N LEU A 61 -52.23 28.52 6.17
CA LEU A 61 -50.96 28.27 6.82
C LEU A 61 -49.94 28.09 5.71
N HIS A 62 -49.25 29.18 5.41
CA HIS A 62 -47.89 29.15 4.88
C HIS A 62 -47.12 27.95 5.45
N GLU A 63 -46.54 27.15 4.56
CA GLU A 63 -45.45 26.23 4.89
C GLU A 63 -44.32 27.04 5.55
N SER A 64 -44.41 27.18 6.87
CA SER A 64 -43.31 27.65 7.68
C SER A 64 -42.25 26.56 7.65
N SER A 65 -41.10 26.92 7.11
CA SER A 65 -39.80 26.31 7.34
C SER A 65 -39.62 25.95 8.82
N ARG A 66 -39.98 24.71 9.19
CA ARG A 66 -39.58 24.14 10.47
C ARG A 66 -38.05 24.14 10.48
N GLY A 67 -37.46 24.81 11.47
CA GLY A 67 -36.02 24.75 11.74
C GLY A 67 -35.55 23.31 11.98
N PRO A 68 -34.23 23.08 12.11
CA PRO A 68 -33.70 21.74 12.39
C PRO A 68 -34.40 21.14 13.61
N TYR A 69 -34.87 19.89 13.51
CA TYR A 69 -35.62 19.19 14.55
C TYR A 69 -34.95 19.32 15.91
N THR A 70 -35.74 19.62 16.94
CA THR A 70 -35.19 19.68 18.29
C THR A 70 -34.95 18.27 18.82
N PHE A 71 -34.06 18.15 19.79
CA PHE A 71 -33.76 16.89 20.47
C PHE A 71 -35.01 16.15 21.00
N ARG A 72 -36.06 16.89 21.39
CA ARG A 72 -37.33 16.31 21.85
C ARG A 72 -38.17 15.73 20.70
N ASP A 73 -38.09 16.32 19.52
CA ASP A 73 -38.87 15.89 18.34
C ASP A 73 -38.35 14.57 17.76
N LEU A 74 -37.04 14.31 17.87
CA LEU A 74 -36.42 13.06 17.39
C LEU A 74 -36.58 11.89 18.38
N GLU A 75 -36.73 12.18 19.68
CA GLU A 75 -36.94 11.18 20.73
C GLU A 75 -38.31 10.52 20.68
N SER A 76 -39.33 11.28 20.28
CA SER A 76 -40.72 10.81 20.25
C SER A 76 -41.02 9.81 19.15
N LEU A 77 -40.09 9.59 18.20
CA LEU A 77 -40.29 8.56 17.18
C LEU A 77 -40.39 7.18 17.87
N PRO A 78 -41.19 6.24 17.33
CA PRO A 78 -41.26 4.89 17.87
C PRO A 78 -39.94 4.14 17.57
N PRO A 79 -39.50 3.22 18.45
CA PRO A 79 -38.39 2.33 18.12
C PRO A 79 -38.83 1.37 17.00
N ARG A 80 -38.28 1.54 15.78
CA ARG A 80 -38.40 0.54 14.72
C ARG A 80 -37.33 -0.53 14.96
N ARG A 81 -37.77 -1.73 15.34
CA ARG A 81 -36.91 -2.91 15.46
C ARG A 81 -37.01 -3.73 14.17
N HIS A 82 -36.00 -3.65 13.32
CA HIS A 82 -35.86 -4.62 12.24
C HIS A 82 -35.10 -5.85 12.78
N ALA A 83 -35.44 -7.03 12.28
CA ALA A 83 -34.63 -8.22 12.54
C ALA A 83 -33.22 -7.96 11.99
N ILE A 84 -32.19 -8.25 12.79
CA ILE A 84 -30.80 -8.10 12.37
C ILE A 84 -30.46 -9.23 11.40
N THR A 85 -30.33 -8.92 10.12
CA THR A 85 -30.06 -9.89 9.03
C THR A 85 -28.68 -9.72 8.39
N TRP A 86 -27.91 -8.69 8.78
CA TRP A 86 -26.65 -8.30 8.16
C TRP A 86 -25.39 -8.86 8.83
N LEU A 87 -25.54 -9.66 9.90
CA LEU A 87 -24.41 -10.30 10.58
C LEU A 87 -23.75 -11.32 9.65
N LEU A 88 -22.42 -11.28 9.56
CA LEU A 88 -21.66 -12.31 8.86
C LEU A 88 -21.73 -13.65 9.62
N PRO A 89 -21.52 -14.79 8.94
CA PRO A 89 -21.38 -16.07 9.61
C PRO A 89 -20.26 -16.04 10.66
N GLY A 90 -20.64 -16.21 11.94
CA GLY A 90 -19.75 -16.15 13.09
C GLY A 90 -19.60 -14.77 13.74
N GLU A 91 -20.26 -13.73 13.22
CA GLU A 91 -20.33 -12.40 13.83
C GLU A 91 -21.42 -12.35 14.90
N GLU A 92 -21.09 -11.79 16.07
CA GLU A 92 -21.99 -11.75 17.23
C GLU A 92 -22.24 -10.31 17.69
N LEU A 93 -23.51 -9.97 17.95
CA LEU A 93 -23.87 -8.67 18.51
C LEU A 93 -23.54 -8.61 20.01
N HIS A 94 -22.84 -7.56 20.43
CA HIS A 94 -22.42 -7.37 21.83
C HIS A 94 -23.00 -6.12 22.49
N LEU A 95 -23.40 -5.12 21.69
CA LEU A 95 -23.97 -3.89 22.22
C LEU A 95 -24.90 -3.25 21.20
N GLU A 96 -26.04 -2.76 21.68
CA GLU A 96 -26.98 -1.92 20.94
C GLU A 96 -27.31 -0.69 21.80
N LEU A 97 -27.16 0.51 21.22
CA LEU A 97 -27.42 1.77 21.92
C LEU A 97 -28.07 2.81 21.01
N ASN A 98 -28.97 3.61 21.58
CA ASN A 98 -29.38 4.86 20.96
C ASN A 98 -28.26 5.90 21.13
N VAL A 99 -27.83 6.48 20.02
CA VAL A 99 -26.77 7.50 19.98
C VAL A 99 -27.16 8.66 19.06
N ILE A 100 -26.44 9.76 19.20
CA ILE A 100 -26.44 10.84 18.22
C ILE A 100 -25.13 10.77 17.45
N TYR A 101 -25.19 10.50 16.16
CA TYR A 101 -24.05 10.63 15.27
C TYR A 101 -23.83 12.10 14.90
N HIS A 102 -22.58 12.57 15.04
CA HIS A 102 -22.17 13.88 14.57
C HIS A 102 -21.75 13.78 13.11
N LYS A 103 -22.66 14.18 12.22
CA LYS A 103 -22.44 14.18 10.78
C LYS A 103 -21.56 15.36 10.42
N GLN A 104 -20.37 15.05 9.92
CA GLN A 104 -19.37 16.07 9.57
C GLN A 104 -19.62 16.53 8.13
N GLN A 105 -20.54 17.49 7.94
CA GLN A 105 -20.82 18.12 6.64
C GLN A 105 -20.11 19.48 6.46
N ASP A 106 -20.00 19.88 5.20
CA ASP A 106 -19.22 20.99 4.65
C ASP A 106 -19.39 22.34 5.40
N LYS A 107 -20.62 22.74 5.75
CA LYS A 107 -20.93 24.07 6.34
C LYS A 107 -21.85 24.07 7.56
N ARG A 108 -22.49 22.96 7.92
CA ARG A 108 -23.38 22.84 9.09
C ARG A 108 -23.02 21.59 9.90
N GLU A 109 -22.94 21.73 11.22
CA GLU A 109 -22.91 20.58 12.11
C GLU A 109 -24.32 20.00 12.14
N GLU A 110 -24.48 18.80 11.59
CA GLU A 110 -25.75 18.07 11.61
C GLU A 110 -25.64 16.91 12.60
N LEU A 111 -26.73 16.69 13.33
CA LEU A 111 -26.84 15.64 14.33
C LEU A 111 -27.92 14.66 13.89
N CYS A 112 -27.54 13.40 13.70
CA CYS A 112 -28.45 12.33 13.31
C CYS A 112 -28.66 11.41 14.52
N MET A 113 -29.90 11.20 14.94
CA MET A 113 -30.19 10.19 15.97
C MET A 113 -30.32 8.82 15.31
N GLY A 114 -29.81 7.78 15.95
CA GLY A 114 -29.88 6.43 15.40
C GLY A 114 -29.45 5.35 16.37
N TYR A 115 -29.48 4.12 15.88
CA TYR A 115 -29.01 2.94 16.58
C TYR A 115 -27.54 2.70 16.25
N LEU A 116 -26.76 2.39 17.29
CA LEU A 116 -25.38 1.96 17.19
C LEU A 116 -25.28 0.52 17.66
N TYR A 117 -24.86 -0.34 16.74
CA TYR A 117 -24.58 -1.74 16.99
C TYR A 117 -23.07 -1.95 17.05
N VAL A 118 -22.59 -2.72 18.02
CA VAL A 118 -21.21 -3.17 18.09
C VAL A 118 -21.21 -4.69 18.15
N THR A 119 -20.54 -5.30 17.19
CA THR A 119 -20.28 -6.74 17.12
C THR A 119 -18.82 -7.02 17.51
N ASP A 120 -18.38 -8.25 17.35
CA ASP A 120 -16.95 -8.59 17.43
C ASP A 120 -16.17 -8.32 16.13
N TYR A 121 -16.84 -7.83 15.07
CA TYR A 121 -16.22 -7.50 13.78
C TYR A 121 -16.37 -6.03 13.38
N ARG A 122 -17.54 -5.43 13.60
CA ARG A 122 -17.86 -4.06 13.15
C ARG A 122 -18.62 -3.26 14.20
N LEU A 123 -18.54 -1.95 14.07
CA LEU A 123 -19.52 -1.01 14.57
C LEU A 123 -20.42 -0.61 13.39
N ARG A 124 -21.73 -0.57 13.59
CA ARG A 124 -22.70 -0.17 12.58
C ARG A 124 -23.62 0.90 13.14
N PHE A 125 -23.82 1.96 12.39
CA PHE A 125 -24.79 3.00 12.70
C PHE A 125 -25.95 2.95 11.70
N GLU A 126 -27.18 3.04 12.21
CA GLU A 126 -28.39 3.15 11.41
C GLU A 126 -29.22 4.35 11.88
N GLU A 127 -29.42 5.33 11.00
CA GLU A 127 -30.20 6.53 11.29
C GLU A 127 -31.67 6.21 11.49
N ARG A 128 -32.26 6.87 12.49
CA ARG A 128 -33.68 6.82 12.77
C ARG A 128 -34.40 7.92 12.00
N ILE A 129 -35.03 7.56 10.89
CA ILE A 129 -35.83 8.48 10.08
C ILE A 129 -37.33 8.35 10.43
N PRO A 130 -38.05 9.47 10.63
CA PRO A 130 -39.51 9.46 10.77
C PRO A 130 -40.22 8.87 9.55
N GLU A 131 -41.31 8.14 9.74
CA GLU A 131 -42.00 7.42 8.64
C GLU A 131 -42.49 8.32 7.50
N TRP A 132 -42.76 9.59 7.78
CA TRP A 132 -43.23 10.58 6.82
C TRP A 132 -42.11 11.24 6.02
N MET A 133 -40.84 10.96 6.35
CA MET A 133 -39.69 11.49 5.62
C MET A 133 -39.28 10.49 4.53
N SER A 134 -39.40 10.91 3.26
CA SER A 134 -39.14 10.07 2.08
C SER A 134 -37.65 9.82 1.78
N SER A 135 -36.75 10.09 2.74
CA SER A 135 -35.31 9.90 2.55
C SER A 135 -34.85 8.53 3.05
N GLU A 136 -33.87 7.94 2.36
CA GLU A 136 -33.22 6.72 2.84
C GLU A 136 -32.40 7.00 4.12
N PRO A 137 -32.44 6.10 5.13
CA PRO A 137 -31.67 6.25 6.35
C PRO A 137 -30.17 6.20 6.08
N LEU A 138 -29.41 7.11 6.71
CA LEU A 138 -27.95 6.99 6.73
C LEU A 138 -27.54 5.72 7.49
N ILE A 139 -26.90 4.81 6.77
CA ILE A 139 -26.36 3.57 7.31
C ILE A 139 -24.88 3.49 6.96
N PHE A 140 -24.02 3.16 7.93
CA PHE A 140 -22.62 2.89 7.66
C PHE A 140 -21.99 1.93 8.67
N ASP A 141 -20.94 1.24 8.20
CA ASP A 141 -20.15 0.32 8.99
C ASP A 141 -18.71 0.82 9.19
N VAL A 142 -18.17 0.60 10.39
CA VAL A 142 -16.76 0.72 10.76
C VAL A 142 -16.26 -0.64 11.22
N VAL A 143 -15.53 -1.34 10.36
CA VAL A 143 -14.84 -2.57 10.77
C VAL A 143 -13.86 -2.27 11.92
N LEU A 144 -13.94 -3.05 12.98
CA LEU A 144 -13.25 -2.75 14.24
C LEU A 144 -11.72 -2.83 14.09
N GLY A 145 -11.21 -3.71 13.21
CA GLY A 145 -9.78 -3.78 12.89
C GLY A 145 -9.21 -2.50 12.27
N CYS A 146 -10.07 -1.65 11.69
CA CYS A 146 -9.71 -0.35 11.15
C CYS A 146 -9.65 0.75 12.23
N ILE A 147 -10.19 0.53 13.43
CA ILE A 147 -10.12 1.51 14.51
C ILE A 147 -8.68 1.62 15.00
N SER A 148 -8.14 2.84 14.97
CA SER A 148 -6.78 3.14 15.42
C SER A 148 -6.76 3.67 16.85
N LYS A 149 -7.77 4.45 17.25
CA LYS A 149 -7.87 5.07 18.57
C LYS A 149 -9.33 5.37 18.92
N ILE A 150 -9.67 5.16 20.18
CA ILE A 150 -10.98 5.49 20.76
C ILE A 150 -10.77 6.49 21.90
N GLU A 151 -11.49 7.60 21.88
CA GLU A 151 -11.35 8.70 22.85
C GLU A 151 -12.71 9.08 23.44
N LYS A 152 -12.77 9.31 24.76
CA LYS A 152 -13.98 9.84 25.41
C LYS A 152 -14.06 11.35 25.18
N ILE A 153 -15.20 11.84 24.72
CA ILE A 153 -15.51 13.27 24.59
C ILE A 153 -16.26 13.72 25.85
N GLY A 154 -15.84 14.85 26.43
CA GLY A 154 -16.47 15.49 27.60
C GLY A 154 -16.02 14.92 28.95
N TYR A 155 -15.50 15.76 29.84
CA TYR A 155 -15.22 15.41 31.25
C TYR A 155 -16.00 16.35 32.20
N TYR A 156 -16.12 15.93 33.46
CA TYR A 156 -17.01 16.46 34.52
C TYR A 156 -17.02 17.99 34.75
N ASN A 157 -16.05 18.77 34.21
CA ASN A 157 -15.82 20.18 34.56
C ASN A 157 -15.91 21.18 33.39
N VAL A 158 -16.65 20.92 32.31
CA VAL A 158 -16.94 21.98 31.32
C VAL A 158 -18.13 22.81 31.79
N ARG A 159 -17.90 23.76 32.70
CA ARG A 159 -18.83 24.87 33.01
C ARG A 159 -18.82 25.97 31.94
N GLY A 160 -18.01 25.85 30.90
CA GLY A 160 -17.99 26.76 29.75
C GLY A 160 -18.65 26.12 28.55
N GLY A 161 -19.97 26.24 28.42
CA GLY A 161 -20.59 26.11 27.11
C GLY A 161 -19.95 27.15 26.20
N SER A 162 -19.39 26.72 25.06
CA SER A 162 -19.06 27.66 24.00
C SER A 162 -20.35 28.40 23.66
N LYS A 163 -20.38 29.71 23.90
CA LYS A 163 -21.51 30.56 23.53
C LYS A 163 -21.72 30.65 22.00
N ASN A 164 -20.91 29.94 21.22
CA ASN A 164 -20.88 29.98 19.75
C ASN A 164 -21.24 28.65 19.06
N SER A 165 -21.80 27.65 19.73
CA SER A 165 -22.39 26.49 19.04
C SER A 165 -23.90 26.46 19.24
N ASN A 166 -24.66 26.45 18.15
CA ASN A 166 -26.11 26.19 18.13
C ASN A 166 -26.50 24.82 18.76
N LEU A 167 -25.53 24.00 19.19
CA LEU A 167 -25.72 22.84 20.04
C LEU A 167 -25.94 23.26 21.50
N LYS A 168 -27.20 23.21 21.97
CA LYS A 168 -27.54 23.23 23.41
C LYS A 168 -27.12 21.95 24.18
N ILE A 169 -26.32 21.07 23.57
CA ILE A 169 -25.92 19.78 24.15
C ILE A 169 -24.48 19.86 24.61
N GLN A 170 -24.21 19.63 25.90
CA GLN A 170 -22.84 19.45 26.38
C GLN A 170 -22.23 18.21 25.70
N PRO A 171 -21.09 18.31 25.00
CA PRO A 171 -20.56 17.19 24.23
C PRO A 171 -20.07 16.08 25.17
N TYR A 172 -20.88 15.02 25.31
CA TYR A 172 -20.57 13.81 26.06
C TYR A 172 -20.68 12.61 25.11
N GLY A 173 -19.58 11.91 24.84
CA GLY A 173 -19.59 10.89 23.80
C GLY A 173 -18.27 10.17 23.58
N ILE A 174 -18.12 9.60 22.38
CA ILE A 174 -16.94 8.88 21.92
C ILE A 174 -16.50 9.41 20.54
N SER A 175 -15.19 9.59 20.38
CA SER A 175 -14.54 9.81 19.10
C SER A 175 -13.75 8.57 18.70
N ILE A 176 -13.88 8.15 17.45
CA ILE A 176 -13.20 7.00 16.87
C ILE A 176 -12.36 7.50 15.70
N ASN A 177 -11.04 7.33 15.77
CA ASN A 177 -10.12 7.62 14.68
C ASN A 177 -9.78 6.31 13.96
N CYS A 178 -9.85 6.27 12.64
CA CYS A 178 -9.64 5.05 11.86
C CYS A 178 -8.36 5.10 11.00
N LYS A 179 -7.92 3.93 10.55
CA LYS A 179 -6.72 3.74 9.71
C LYS A 179 -6.97 4.19 8.26
N ASP A 180 -8.21 4.15 7.81
CA ASP A 180 -8.71 4.51 6.47
C ASP A 180 -9.20 5.97 6.37
N VAL A 181 -8.46 6.91 6.99
CA VAL A 181 -8.68 8.37 6.92
C VAL A 181 -9.90 8.90 7.70
N ARG A 182 -10.96 8.11 7.92
CA ARG A 182 -12.19 8.59 8.59
C ARG A 182 -12.02 8.82 10.10
N LYS A 183 -12.82 9.75 10.62
CA LYS A 183 -13.04 9.97 12.06
C LYS A 183 -14.52 10.13 12.36
N VAL A 184 -15.04 9.27 13.22
CA VAL A 184 -16.48 9.18 13.56
C VAL A 184 -16.68 9.64 15.00
N ARG A 185 -17.76 10.39 15.27
CA ARG A 185 -18.09 10.86 16.63
C ARG A 185 -19.55 10.55 16.95
N PHE A 186 -19.76 9.96 18.12
CA PHE A 186 -21.08 9.67 18.67
C PHE A 186 -21.25 10.38 20.00
N PHE A 187 -22.38 11.04 20.20
CA PHE A 187 -22.79 11.64 21.46
C PHE A 187 -23.85 10.77 22.13
N LEU A 188 -23.81 10.73 23.46
CA LEU A 188 -24.72 9.93 24.28
C LEU A 188 -25.35 10.81 25.36
N LYS A 189 -26.55 10.43 25.82
CA LYS A 189 -27.15 11.04 27.00
C LYS A 189 -26.34 10.68 28.24
N ARG A 190 -25.97 11.69 29.04
CA ARG A 190 -25.21 11.50 30.29
C ARG A 190 -25.95 10.63 31.30
N GLU A 191 -27.26 10.81 31.39
CA GLU A 191 -28.15 10.14 32.36
C GLU A 191 -28.18 8.63 32.18
N LEU A 192 -28.07 8.15 30.94
CA LEU A 192 -28.12 6.72 30.64
C LEU A 192 -26.83 5.96 30.98
N ARG A 193 -25.74 6.65 31.35
CA ARG A 193 -24.42 6.06 31.68
C ARG A 193 -23.81 5.12 30.61
N ASN A 194 -24.36 5.09 29.39
CA ASN A 194 -24.00 4.18 28.30
C ASN A 194 -22.61 4.41 27.68
N ARG A 195 -21.99 5.58 27.88
CA ARG A 195 -20.67 5.88 27.29
C ARG A 195 -19.58 4.92 27.78
N ARG A 196 -19.64 4.50 29.05
CA ARG A 196 -18.65 3.56 29.59
C ARG A 196 -18.81 2.19 28.95
N ALA A 197 -20.04 1.67 28.88
CA ALA A 197 -20.34 0.41 28.21
C ALA A 197 -19.88 0.41 26.75
N LEU A 198 -20.20 1.47 25.99
CA LEU A 198 -19.75 1.60 24.60
C LEU A 198 -18.22 1.67 24.48
N PHE A 199 -17.56 2.45 25.33
CA PHE A 199 -16.11 2.58 25.30
C PHE A 199 -15.41 1.26 25.63
N ASP A 200 -15.87 0.58 26.69
CA ASP A 200 -15.28 -0.67 27.16
C ASP A 200 -15.52 -1.79 26.13
N CYS A 201 -16.72 -1.87 25.54
CA CYS A 201 -17.03 -2.79 24.45
C CYS A 201 -16.15 -2.55 23.21
N LEU A 202 -16.07 -1.31 22.71
CA LEU A 202 -15.22 -1.00 21.56
C LEU A 202 -13.74 -1.27 21.84
N LYS A 203 -13.24 -0.95 23.05
CA LYS A 203 -11.85 -1.25 23.44
C LYS A 203 -11.57 -2.75 23.45
N PHE A 204 -12.52 -3.55 23.92
CA PHE A 204 -12.37 -5.00 24.00
C PHE A 204 -12.28 -5.64 22.59
N TYR A 205 -13.22 -5.31 21.69
CA TYR A 205 -13.32 -5.95 20.38
C TYR A 205 -12.47 -5.31 19.28
N SER A 206 -12.12 -4.03 19.36
CA SER A 206 -11.22 -3.39 18.37
C SER A 206 -9.76 -3.75 18.56
N PHE A 207 -9.38 -4.18 19.77
CA PHE A 207 -8.00 -4.47 20.14
C PHE A 207 -7.83 -5.90 20.69
N PRO A 208 -8.16 -6.95 19.91
CA PRO A 208 -8.15 -8.33 20.40
C PRO A 208 -6.79 -8.76 20.95
N ASN A 209 -5.67 -8.40 20.33
CA ASN A 209 -4.34 -8.75 20.84
C ASN A 209 -4.06 -8.13 22.22
N THR A 210 -4.39 -6.85 22.43
CA THR A 210 -4.24 -6.20 23.74
C THR A 210 -5.11 -6.87 24.81
N ASN A 211 -6.29 -7.35 24.42
CA ASN A 211 -7.24 -7.99 25.32
C ASN A 211 -7.14 -9.53 25.35
N ARG A 212 -6.09 -10.11 24.75
CA ARG A 212 -5.86 -11.57 24.65
C ARG A 212 -7.06 -12.33 24.07
N GLN A 213 -7.74 -11.73 23.10
CA GLN A 213 -8.85 -12.32 22.35
C GLN A 213 -8.38 -12.78 20.96
N PRO A 214 -9.06 -13.77 20.36
CA PRO A 214 -8.83 -14.11 18.97
C PRO A 214 -9.28 -12.97 18.04
N PHE A 215 -8.64 -12.87 16.87
CA PHE A 215 -9.15 -12.03 15.79
C PHE A 215 -10.48 -12.58 15.24
N PHE A 216 -11.30 -11.70 14.67
CA PHE A 216 -12.52 -12.11 13.98
C PHE A 216 -12.26 -13.13 12.86
N ALA A 217 -11.10 -13.09 12.20
CA ALA A 217 -10.69 -14.10 11.22
C ALA A 217 -10.76 -15.56 11.70
N LYS A 218 -10.60 -15.81 13.02
CA LYS A 218 -10.74 -17.16 13.61
C LYS A 218 -12.19 -17.53 13.94
N LYS A 219 -13.08 -16.54 13.96
CA LYS A 219 -14.51 -16.71 14.22
C LYS A 219 -15.33 -16.75 12.95
N TYR A 220 -14.87 -16.11 11.88
CA TYR A 220 -15.56 -16.02 10.59
C TYR A 220 -15.76 -17.40 9.96
N LYS A 221 -17.01 -17.75 9.62
CA LYS A 221 -17.42 -19.10 9.20
C LYS A 221 -17.97 -19.19 7.79
N GLU A 222 -17.91 -18.12 7.00
CA GLU A 222 -18.38 -18.17 5.62
C GLU A 222 -17.58 -19.20 4.82
N LYS A 223 -18.26 -19.90 3.93
CA LYS A 223 -17.68 -20.97 3.11
C LYS A 223 -17.64 -20.51 1.67
N PHE A 224 -16.50 -20.74 1.03
CA PHE A 224 -16.24 -20.39 -0.36
C PHE A 224 -15.97 -21.67 -1.14
N GLN A 225 -16.23 -21.67 -2.44
CA GLN A 225 -15.95 -22.80 -3.33
C GLN A 225 -14.44 -22.99 -3.51
N PHE A 226 -13.70 -21.87 -3.50
CA PHE A 226 -12.26 -21.85 -3.71
C PHE A 226 -11.51 -21.65 -2.38
N ASP A 227 -10.54 -22.51 -2.10
CA ASP A 227 -9.60 -22.30 -1.01
C ASP A 227 -8.42 -21.44 -1.48
N GLY A 228 -8.46 -20.16 -1.14
CA GLY A 228 -7.45 -19.18 -1.50
C GLY A 228 -6.09 -19.42 -0.81
N TRP A 229 -5.99 -20.32 0.17
CA TRP A 229 -4.69 -20.70 0.74
C TRP A 229 -3.87 -21.62 -0.17
N LEU A 230 -4.54 -22.28 -1.14
CA LEU A 230 -3.91 -23.13 -2.16
C LEU A 230 -3.41 -22.34 -3.38
N LEU A 231 -3.72 -21.04 -3.45
CA LEU A 231 -3.38 -20.19 -4.60
C LEU A 231 -1.86 -20.04 -4.81
N PHE A 232 -1.08 -20.02 -3.73
CA PHE A 232 0.36 -19.84 -3.79
C PHE A 232 1.10 -21.07 -3.27
N ASP A 233 1.84 -21.70 -4.19
CA ASP A 233 2.90 -22.67 -3.89
C ASP A 233 4.24 -22.14 -4.41
N ALA A 234 5.23 -22.05 -3.51
CA ALA A 234 6.51 -21.43 -3.80
C ALA A 234 7.30 -22.16 -4.91
N ASN A 235 7.22 -23.49 -4.93
CA ASN A 235 7.91 -24.30 -5.94
C ASN A 235 7.23 -24.21 -7.31
N SER A 236 5.90 -24.25 -7.36
CA SER A 236 5.11 -24.08 -8.58
C SER A 236 5.34 -22.71 -9.21
N GLU A 237 5.37 -21.64 -8.39
CA GLU A 237 5.68 -20.29 -8.88
C GLU A 237 7.12 -20.19 -9.39
N PHE A 238 8.09 -20.83 -8.74
CA PHE A 238 9.45 -20.91 -9.26
C PHE A 238 9.52 -21.64 -10.60
N ILE A 239 8.86 -22.79 -10.73
CA ILE A 239 8.79 -23.57 -11.98
C ILE A 239 8.18 -22.73 -13.11
N ARG A 240 7.10 -21.99 -12.84
CA ARG A 240 6.46 -21.09 -13.81
C ARG A 240 7.45 -20.07 -14.37
N GLN A 241 8.24 -19.43 -13.51
CA GLN A 241 9.22 -18.43 -13.90
C GLN A 241 10.41 -19.03 -14.64
N LYS A 242 11.04 -20.06 -14.05
CA LYS A 242 12.31 -20.59 -14.53
C LYS A 242 12.18 -21.43 -15.80
N LYS A 243 11.00 -22.03 -16.05
CA LYS A 243 10.80 -22.98 -17.15
C LYS A 243 11.92 -24.04 -17.18
N SER A 244 12.67 -24.13 -18.27
CA SER A 244 13.82 -25.03 -18.43
C SER A 244 15.16 -24.45 -17.96
N ASN A 245 15.18 -23.22 -17.44
CA ASN A 245 16.40 -22.57 -16.97
C ASN A 245 16.78 -23.06 -15.55
N ASP A 246 17.96 -23.68 -15.43
CA ASP A 246 18.43 -24.29 -14.17
C ASP A 246 19.56 -23.49 -13.48
N SER A 247 19.72 -22.21 -13.82
CA SER A 247 20.69 -21.28 -13.20
C SER A 247 20.44 -21.02 -11.71
N TRP A 248 19.24 -21.32 -11.22
CA TRP A 248 18.84 -21.22 -9.83
C TRP A 248 18.22 -22.52 -9.36
N ARG A 249 18.39 -22.85 -8.08
CA ARG A 249 17.90 -24.11 -7.49
C ARG A 249 17.31 -23.89 -6.10
N PRO A 250 16.28 -24.67 -5.73
CA PRO A 250 15.74 -24.63 -4.37
C PRO A 250 16.73 -25.21 -3.36
N THR A 251 16.77 -24.64 -2.17
CA THR A 251 17.41 -25.20 -0.96
C THR A 251 16.38 -25.33 0.16
N LEU A 252 16.51 -26.40 0.95
CA LEU A 252 15.68 -26.69 2.11
C LEU A 252 16.33 -26.24 3.43
N ILE A 253 17.44 -25.50 3.37
CA ILE A 253 18.16 -25.02 4.57
C ILE A 253 17.26 -24.23 5.54
N ASN A 254 16.20 -23.59 5.04
CA ASN A 254 15.28 -22.80 5.85
C ASN A 254 13.90 -23.47 6.05
N LYS A 255 13.75 -24.77 5.76
CA LYS A 255 12.45 -25.46 5.80
C LYS A 255 11.74 -25.32 7.15
N ASP A 256 12.51 -25.29 8.25
CA ASP A 256 12.04 -25.16 9.63
C ASP A 256 12.24 -23.73 10.20
N TYR A 257 12.61 -22.77 9.35
CA TYR A 257 12.82 -21.36 9.69
C TYR A 257 13.97 -21.05 10.67
N ASP A 258 14.82 -22.02 10.99
CA ASP A 258 15.97 -21.84 11.90
C ASP A 258 17.14 -21.08 11.25
N PHE A 259 17.29 -21.21 9.93
CA PHE A 259 18.31 -20.49 9.18
C PHE A 259 18.01 -18.98 9.15
N ALA A 260 16.81 -18.58 8.75
CA ALA A 260 16.36 -17.20 8.69
C ALA A 260 14.84 -17.10 9.01
N GLY A 261 14.51 -16.87 10.29
CA GLY A 261 13.12 -16.92 10.79
C GLY A 261 12.12 -15.90 10.24
N THR A 262 12.54 -15.03 9.32
CA THR A 262 11.67 -14.06 8.64
C THR A 262 11.61 -14.28 7.12
N TYR A 263 12.31 -15.27 6.61
CA TYR A 263 12.28 -15.72 5.22
C TYR A 263 11.32 -16.91 5.05
N PRO A 264 10.90 -17.19 3.81
CA PRO A 264 10.07 -18.34 3.53
C PRO A 264 10.82 -19.65 3.78
N SER A 265 10.07 -20.73 3.95
CA SER A 265 10.62 -22.08 4.20
C SER A 265 11.48 -22.59 3.03
N LEU A 266 11.08 -22.29 1.80
CA LEU A 266 11.80 -22.63 0.58
C LEU A 266 12.53 -21.40 0.02
N LEU A 267 13.85 -21.52 -0.19
CA LEU A 267 14.69 -20.46 -0.76
C LEU A 267 15.29 -20.92 -2.08
N PHE A 268 15.49 -19.96 -3.00
CA PHE A 268 16.09 -20.21 -4.30
C PHE A 268 17.41 -19.46 -4.41
N VAL A 269 18.50 -20.21 -4.63
CA VAL A 269 19.89 -19.74 -4.62
C VAL A 269 20.58 -20.09 -5.94
N PRO A 270 21.70 -19.43 -6.31
CA PRO A 270 22.41 -19.74 -7.55
C PRO A 270 22.82 -21.21 -7.62
N SER A 271 22.75 -21.81 -8.81
CA SER A 271 23.14 -23.22 -9.01
C SER A 271 24.59 -23.51 -8.61
N GLU A 272 25.47 -22.51 -8.72
CA GLU A 272 26.89 -22.61 -8.35
C GLU A 272 27.12 -22.93 -6.87
N VAL A 273 26.18 -22.57 -5.98
CA VAL A 273 26.25 -22.92 -4.55
C VAL A 273 26.39 -24.43 -4.36
N PHE A 274 25.73 -25.22 -5.21
CA PHE A 274 25.74 -26.68 -5.15
C PHE A 274 27.05 -27.30 -5.66
N LYS A 275 27.97 -26.50 -6.23
CA LYS A 275 29.33 -26.93 -6.58
C LYS A 275 30.32 -26.73 -5.44
N THR A 276 29.93 -26.02 -4.38
CA THR A 276 30.76 -25.90 -3.17
C THR A 276 30.83 -27.23 -2.42
N LYS A 277 31.88 -27.44 -1.61
CA LYS A 277 32.06 -28.69 -0.84
C LYS A 277 30.91 -28.98 0.13
N SER A 278 30.36 -27.92 0.74
CA SER A 278 29.22 -28.00 1.65
C SER A 278 28.30 -26.79 1.42
N PRO A 279 27.24 -26.95 0.61
CA PRO A 279 26.32 -25.86 0.26
C PRO A 279 25.69 -25.19 1.49
N ASP A 280 25.22 -25.96 2.47
CA ASP A 280 24.53 -25.41 3.63
C ASP A 280 25.48 -24.68 4.59
N ASP A 281 26.71 -25.17 4.76
CA ASP A 281 27.74 -24.48 5.56
C ASP A 281 28.20 -23.18 4.90
N PHE A 282 28.29 -23.19 3.56
CA PHE A 282 28.60 -22.00 2.78
C PHE A 282 27.50 -20.94 2.94
N LEU A 283 26.23 -21.31 2.72
CA LEU A 283 25.08 -20.42 2.94
C LEU A 283 25.01 -19.91 4.39
N SER A 284 25.32 -20.77 5.37
CA SER A 284 25.43 -20.39 6.78
C SER A 284 26.51 -19.35 7.03
N SER A 285 27.62 -19.40 6.30
CA SER A 285 28.69 -18.41 6.35
C SER A 285 28.26 -17.06 5.74
N VAL A 286 27.57 -17.08 4.59
CA VAL A 286 26.96 -15.88 3.99
C VAL A 286 25.97 -15.22 4.96
N SER A 287 25.12 -16.03 5.61
CA SER A 287 24.07 -15.56 6.51
C SER A 287 24.58 -14.74 7.69
N LYS A 288 25.80 -15.03 8.19
CA LYS A 288 26.43 -14.31 9.29
C LYS A 288 26.74 -12.86 8.93
N PHE A 289 26.84 -12.54 7.64
CA PHE A 289 27.14 -11.20 7.16
C PHE A 289 25.90 -10.42 6.71
N ARG A 290 24.71 -11.03 6.68
CA ARG A 290 23.47 -10.37 6.25
C ARG A 290 22.56 -10.12 7.45
N SER A 291 22.01 -8.92 7.57
CA SER A 291 21.13 -8.57 8.69
C SER A 291 19.97 -9.56 8.82
N LYS A 292 19.71 -10.05 10.03
CA LYS A 292 18.67 -11.06 10.30
C LYS A 292 18.80 -12.33 9.43
N LYS A 293 20.02 -12.62 8.94
CA LYS A 293 20.33 -13.77 8.07
C LYS A 293 19.55 -13.80 6.76
N ARG A 294 19.03 -12.65 6.32
CA ARG A 294 18.28 -12.52 5.06
C ARG A 294 19.26 -12.37 3.90
N ILE A 295 19.82 -13.51 3.48
CA ILE A 295 20.78 -13.61 2.38
C ILE A 295 20.13 -13.23 1.03
N PRO A 296 20.91 -12.87 0.00
CA PRO A 296 20.37 -12.68 -1.34
C PRO A 296 19.72 -13.96 -1.87
N VAL A 297 18.44 -13.88 -2.26
CA VAL A 297 17.68 -15.00 -2.84
C VAL A 297 16.82 -14.51 -4.00
N LEU A 298 16.46 -15.42 -4.90
CA LEU A 298 15.70 -15.10 -6.11
C LEU A 298 14.28 -14.62 -5.79
N SER A 299 13.89 -13.48 -6.37
CA SER A 299 12.50 -13.03 -6.46
C SER A 299 11.91 -13.33 -7.84
N TRP A 300 12.66 -13.07 -8.91
CA TRP A 300 12.20 -13.26 -10.28
C TRP A 300 13.35 -13.56 -11.24
N ILE A 301 13.08 -14.33 -12.31
CA ILE A 301 14.05 -14.62 -13.38
C ILE A 301 13.41 -14.50 -14.76
N ASP A 302 14.13 -13.87 -15.70
CA ASP A 302 13.86 -14.04 -17.13
C ASP A 302 14.53 -15.32 -17.61
N TYR A 303 13.75 -16.39 -17.78
CA TYR A 303 14.27 -17.69 -18.20
C TYR A 303 15.06 -17.64 -19.52
N ARG A 304 14.81 -16.64 -20.38
CA ARG A 304 15.47 -16.50 -21.69
C ARG A 304 16.88 -15.92 -21.60
N THR A 305 17.09 -14.98 -20.68
CA THR A 305 18.35 -14.24 -20.55
C THR A 305 19.15 -14.61 -19.31
N SER A 306 18.53 -15.34 -18.37
CA SER A 306 19.02 -15.60 -17.01
C SER A 306 19.17 -14.35 -16.16
N ALA A 307 18.69 -13.19 -16.61
CA ALA A 307 18.66 -11.98 -15.80
C ALA A 307 17.74 -12.18 -14.60
N ALA A 308 18.29 -11.97 -13.40
CA ALA A 308 17.62 -12.26 -12.14
C ALA A 308 17.37 -10.99 -11.33
N LEU A 309 16.19 -10.92 -10.73
CA LEU A 309 15.86 -10.00 -9.64
C LEU A 309 16.06 -10.74 -8.32
N VAL A 310 16.98 -10.25 -7.51
CA VAL A 310 17.41 -10.87 -6.25
C VAL A 310 17.08 -9.90 -5.11
N ARG A 311 16.72 -10.42 -3.94
CA ARG A 311 16.44 -9.61 -2.75
C ARG A 311 17.20 -10.05 -1.52
N SER A 312 17.58 -9.08 -0.67
CA SER A 312 18.25 -9.35 0.60
C SER A 312 18.00 -8.25 1.66
N SER A 313 18.63 -8.42 2.82
CA SER A 313 18.89 -7.33 3.76
C SER A 313 20.28 -6.72 3.56
N GLN A 314 20.57 -5.62 4.26
CA GLN A 314 21.89 -4.99 4.21
C GLN A 314 23.01 -5.94 4.69
N PRO A 315 24.24 -5.78 4.16
CA PRO A 315 25.42 -6.41 4.73
C PRO A 315 25.81 -5.80 6.08
N LEU A 316 26.48 -6.57 6.94
CA LEU A 316 26.92 -6.20 8.29
C LEU A 316 28.36 -5.68 8.30
N VAL A 317 28.64 -4.75 7.39
CA VAL A 317 29.96 -4.11 7.19
C VAL A 317 30.45 -3.43 8.46
N GLY A 318 29.60 -2.65 9.11
CA GLY A 318 29.90 -1.87 10.31
C GLY A 318 30.87 -0.72 10.09
N ALA A 319 31.15 0.01 11.18
CA ALA A 319 32.09 1.14 11.17
C ALA A 319 33.51 0.70 10.79
N LEU A 320 33.89 -0.54 11.12
CA LEU A 320 35.19 -1.13 10.82
C LEU A 320 35.34 -1.61 9.37
N SER A 321 34.33 -1.41 8.51
CA SER A 321 34.41 -1.77 7.09
C SER A 321 34.71 -3.25 6.86
N ARG A 322 34.12 -4.12 7.70
CA ARG A 322 34.33 -5.57 7.60
C ARG A 322 33.89 -6.08 6.24
N LYS A 323 34.62 -7.07 5.76
CA LYS A 323 34.33 -7.81 4.53
C LYS A 323 33.95 -9.26 4.87
N SER A 324 33.35 -9.93 3.91
CA SER A 324 32.95 -11.34 4.03
C SER A 324 33.26 -12.02 2.71
N ALA A 325 34.33 -12.82 2.70
CA ALA A 325 34.72 -13.59 1.52
C ALA A 325 33.55 -14.44 1.00
N SER A 326 32.81 -15.09 1.91
CA SER A 326 31.63 -15.87 1.52
C SER A 326 30.51 -15.03 0.91
N ASP A 327 30.26 -13.80 1.38
CA ASP A 327 29.23 -12.94 0.77
C ASP A 327 29.70 -12.41 -0.60
N GLU A 328 30.98 -12.04 -0.72
CA GLU A 328 31.62 -11.64 -1.98
C GLU A 328 31.53 -12.76 -3.02
N ASP A 329 31.98 -13.98 -2.67
CA ASP A 329 31.90 -15.17 -3.52
C ASP A 329 30.44 -15.48 -3.90
N TYR A 330 29.49 -15.32 -2.97
CA TYR A 330 28.08 -15.56 -3.23
C TYR A 330 27.48 -14.56 -4.22
N LEU A 331 27.87 -13.28 -4.16
CA LEU A 331 27.44 -12.29 -5.14
C LEU A 331 28.09 -12.53 -6.51
N ASP A 332 29.35 -12.99 -6.55
CA ASP A 332 30.00 -13.41 -7.80
C ASP A 332 29.31 -14.64 -8.41
N MET A 333 28.82 -15.57 -7.60
CA MET A 333 27.99 -16.69 -8.07
C MET A 333 26.66 -16.21 -8.68
N ILE A 334 26.07 -15.12 -8.19
CA ILE A 334 24.85 -14.54 -8.80
C ILE A 334 25.16 -13.95 -10.18
N VAL A 335 26.32 -13.31 -10.34
CA VAL A 335 26.77 -12.78 -11.63
C VAL A 335 27.05 -13.93 -12.60
N SER A 336 27.76 -14.97 -12.15
CA SER A 336 28.22 -16.05 -13.02
C SER A 336 27.10 -16.93 -13.59
N VAL A 337 25.96 -17.05 -12.89
CA VAL A 337 24.80 -17.80 -13.40
C VAL A 337 24.00 -17.05 -14.46
N ASN A 338 24.31 -15.78 -14.72
CA ASN A 338 23.80 -15.02 -15.85
C ASN A 338 24.92 -14.74 -16.86
N PRO A 339 24.98 -15.45 -18.00
CA PRO A 339 26.06 -15.28 -18.97
C PRO A 339 26.07 -13.90 -19.65
N ASN A 340 24.99 -13.11 -19.55
CA ASN A 340 24.91 -11.75 -20.07
C ASN A 340 25.34 -10.70 -19.04
N SER A 341 25.47 -11.06 -17.77
CA SER A 341 25.81 -10.12 -16.69
C SER A 341 27.30 -9.82 -16.68
N LYS A 342 27.65 -8.53 -16.68
CA LYS A 342 29.04 -8.06 -16.51
C LYS A 342 29.36 -7.66 -15.07
N TYR A 343 28.32 -7.32 -14.31
CA TYR A 343 28.38 -6.87 -12.93
C TYR A 343 26.98 -7.03 -12.31
N LEU A 344 26.90 -7.13 -10.99
CA LEU A 344 25.63 -7.08 -10.27
C LEU A 344 25.25 -5.62 -9.98
N LEU A 345 24.10 -5.15 -10.49
CA LEU A 345 23.56 -3.87 -10.04
C LEU A 345 22.92 -4.06 -8.66
N ILE A 346 23.40 -3.34 -7.66
CA ILE A 346 22.85 -3.31 -6.31
C ILE A 346 22.05 -2.02 -6.14
N LEU A 347 20.74 -2.16 -5.91
CA LEU A 347 19.84 -1.08 -5.54
C LEU A 347 19.63 -1.10 -4.02
N ASP A 348 20.34 -0.22 -3.32
CA ASP A 348 20.03 0.08 -1.92
C ASP A 348 18.87 1.08 -1.90
N ALA A 349 17.72 0.63 -1.44
CA ALA A 349 16.52 1.45 -1.43
C ALA A 349 16.65 2.72 -0.59
N ARG A 350 17.63 2.81 0.30
CA ARG A 350 17.76 3.91 1.26
C ARG A 350 18.37 5.16 0.63
N PRO A 351 18.15 6.33 1.24
CA PRO A 351 19.03 7.46 1.05
C PRO A 351 20.45 7.16 1.52
N SER A 352 21.45 7.68 0.81
CA SER A 352 22.86 7.44 1.12
C SER A 352 23.21 7.81 2.57
N ILE A 353 22.64 8.90 3.10
CA ILE A 353 22.84 9.33 4.50
C ILE A 353 22.34 8.26 5.47
N ASN A 354 21.19 7.65 5.21
CA ASN A 354 20.62 6.61 6.06
C ASN A 354 21.44 5.32 5.97
N ALA A 355 21.97 4.99 4.79
CA ALA A 355 22.87 3.85 4.62
C ALA A 355 24.19 4.05 5.38
N LYS A 356 24.77 5.26 5.33
CA LYS A 356 25.96 5.64 6.13
C LYS A 356 25.67 5.57 7.65
N ALA A 357 24.51 6.03 8.10
CA ALA A 357 24.11 5.90 9.51
C ALA A 357 23.96 4.43 9.94
N ASN A 358 23.40 3.57 9.08
CA ASN A 358 23.35 2.13 9.36
C ASN A 358 24.74 1.49 9.40
N ARG A 359 25.68 1.93 8.56
CA ARG A 359 27.08 1.49 8.60
C ARG A 359 27.71 1.79 9.96
N ALA A 360 27.47 2.97 10.53
CA ALA A 360 27.93 3.30 11.88
C ALA A 360 27.33 2.36 12.95
N ASN A 361 26.10 1.87 12.75
CA ASN A 361 25.38 0.98 13.67
C ASN A 361 25.56 -0.53 13.35
N GLY A 362 26.63 -0.91 12.64
CA GLY A 362 26.96 -2.33 12.40
C GLY A 362 26.38 -2.93 11.11
N GLY A 363 25.47 -2.22 10.43
CA GLY A 363 24.97 -2.56 9.09
C GLY A 363 25.90 -2.00 7.99
N GLY A 364 25.34 -1.57 6.86
CA GLY A 364 26.12 -0.91 5.81
C GLY A 364 25.62 -1.21 4.40
N TYR A 365 26.53 -1.16 3.44
CA TYR A 365 26.30 -1.37 2.02
C TYR A 365 27.58 -1.91 1.38
N GLU A 366 27.43 -2.59 0.25
CA GLU A 366 28.47 -3.32 -0.47
C GLU A 366 29.52 -2.38 -1.08
N ASN A 367 30.76 -2.85 -1.14
CA ASN A 367 31.86 -2.21 -1.85
C ASN A 367 32.74 -3.30 -2.47
N TYR A 368 32.20 -3.96 -3.49
CA TYR A 368 32.78 -5.14 -4.15
C TYR A 368 33.04 -4.83 -5.63
N SER A 369 34.10 -5.42 -6.19
CA SER A 369 34.60 -5.07 -7.54
C SER A 369 33.59 -5.38 -8.65
N ASN A 370 32.85 -6.48 -8.55
CA ASN A 370 31.87 -6.91 -9.55
C ASN A 370 30.46 -6.36 -9.28
N CYS A 371 30.32 -5.39 -8.37
CA CYS A 371 29.04 -4.82 -7.98
C CYS A 371 29.00 -3.31 -8.27
N GLN A 372 27.87 -2.82 -8.78
CA GLN A 372 27.60 -1.39 -8.90
C GLN A 372 26.49 -1.00 -7.93
N LEU A 373 26.78 -0.14 -6.96
CA LEU A 373 25.80 0.29 -5.97
C LEU A 373 25.12 1.60 -6.37
N LYS A 374 23.78 1.63 -6.31
CA LYS A 374 22.97 2.86 -6.41
C LYS A 374 22.04 3.00 -5.20
N PHE A 375 21.98 4.21 -4.66
CA PHE A 375 21.02 4.58 -3.62
C PHE A 375 19.74 5.12 -4.27
N MET A 376 18.59 4.65 -3.81
CA MET A 376 17.29 5.01 -4.40
C MET A 376 16.52 6.05 -3.61
N ASP A 377 17.06 6.56 -2.50
CA ASP A 377 16.47 7.66 -1.71
C ASP A 377 15.04 7.41 -1.14
N ILE A 378 14.59 6.16 -1.06
CA ILE A 378 13.29 5.81 -0.49
C ILE A 378 13.33 5.90 1.05
N GLN A 379 12.49 6.79 1.57
CA GLN A 379 12.45 7.16 2.97
C GLN A 379 12.02 6.00 3.90
N ASN A 380 12.40 6.10 5.17
CA ASN A 380 12.10 5.06 6.16
C ASN A 380 10.63 5.10 6.63
N ILE A 381 10.25 4.10 7.43
CA ILE A 381 8.88 3.93 7.92
C ILE A 381 8.34 5.13 8.72
N HIS A 382 9.21 5.90 9.39
CA HIS A 382 8.80 7.03 10.20
C HIS A 382 8.42 8.24 9.33
N VAL A 383 9.23 8.53 8.30
CA VAL A 383 8.94 9.61 7.35
C VAL A 383 7.64 9.33 6.61
N VAL A 384 7.44 8.08 6.16
CA VAL A 384 6.22 7.66 5.46
C VAL A 384 4.98 7.75 6.38
N ARG A 385 5.11 7.39 7.66
CA ARG A 385 4.01 7.55 8.64
C ARG A 385 3.60 9.02 8.77
N GLU A 386 4.57 9.92 8.96
CA GLU A 386 4.27 11.35 9.09
C GLU A 386 3.69 11.93 7.79
N SER A 387 4.14 11.46 6.62
CA SER A 387 3.57 11.82 5.32
C SER A 387 2.08 11.46 5.23
N LEU A 388 1.70 10.21 5.55
CA LEU A 388 0.28 9.81 5.54
C LEU A 388 -0.53 10.54 6.60
N LYS A 389 0.05 10.83 7.78
CA LYS A 389 -0.64 11.62 8.80
C LYS A 389 -1.02 13.01 8.27
N LYS A 390 -0.08 13.72 7.65
CA LYS A 390 -0.35 15.01 6.99
C LYS A 390 -1.39 14.88 5.87
N LEU A 391 -1.32 13.81 5.08
CA LEU A 391 -2.29 13.54 4.02
C LEU A 391 -3.71 13.35 4.57
N LYS A 392 -3.86 12.57 5.65
CA LYS A 392 -5.14 12.39 6.33
C LYS A 392 -5.71 13.71 6.84
N ASP A 393 -4.88 14.53 7.46
CA ASP A 393 -5.27 15.84 7.97
C ASP A 393 -5.68 16.81 6.84
N ALA A 394 -5.12 16.64 5.63
CA ALA A 394 -5.49 17.40 4.44
C ALA A 394 -6.84 16.95 3.84
N CYS A 395 -7.17 15.66 3.96
CA CYS A 395 -8.34 15.04 3.33
C CYS A 395 -9.59 15.01 4.22
N PHE A 396 -9.44 14.98 5.54
CA PHE A 396 -10.56 14.78 6.47
C PHE A 396 -10.39 15.61 7.76
N PRO A 397 -11.46 16.24 8.31
CA PRO A 397 -12.87 16.13 7.90
C PRO A 397 -13.32 17.13 6.83
N ARG A 398 -12.50 18.14 6.53
CA ARG A 398 -12.84 19.18 5.55
C ARG A 398 -11.65 19.45 4.65
N ILE A 399 -11.89 19.31 3.36
CA ILE A 399 -10.92 19.65 2.31
C ILE A 399 -10.94 21.15 2.08
N ARG A 400 -9.80 21.82 2.33
CA ARG A 400 -9.64 23.24 2.07
C ARG A 400 -9.30 23.47 0.59
N GLN A 401 -10.30 23.41 -0.29
CA GLN A 401 -10.14 23.45 -1.76
C GLN A 401 -9.07 24.43 -2.26
N LYS A 402 -9.14 25.73 -1.88
CA LYS A 402 -8.19 26.77 -2.33
C LYS A 402 -6.71 26.50 -2.02
N ARG A 403 -6.41 25.69 -1.00
CA ARG A 403 -5.03 25.36 -0.56
C ARG A 403 -4.74 23.87 -0.62
N PHE A 404 -5.64 23.07 -1.22
CA PHE A 404 -5.53 21.62 -1.17
C PHE A 404 -4.25 21.15 -1.86
N GLN A 405 -3.95 21.69 -3.05
CA GLN A 405 -2.75 21.32 -3.79
C GLN A 405 -1.45 21.65 -3.02
N GLN A 406 -1.36 22.85 -2.44
CA GLN A 406 -0.22 23.21 -1.59
C GLN A 406 -0.11 22.26 -0.37
N THR A 407 -1.24 21.97 0.27
CA THR A 407 -1.27 21.08 1.45
C THR A 407 -0.84 19.66 1.06
N LEU A 408 -1.28 19.17 -0.10
CA LEU A 408 -0.90 17.88 -0.67
C LEU A 408 0.61 17.81 -0.94
N GLU A 409 1.20 18.84 -1.56
CA GLU A 409 2.64 18.93 -1.81
C GLU A 409 3.48 18.95 -0.52
N GLU A 410 2.97 19.56 0.55
CA GLU A 410 3.58 19.58 1.88
C GLU A 410 3.57 18.20 2.58
N THR A 411 2.67 17.29 2.16
CA THR A 411 2.65 15.90 2.66
C THR A 411 3.83 15.08 2.14
N LYS A 412 4.35 15.43 0.96
CA LYS A 412 5.34 14.64 0.19
C LYS A 412 4.89 13.23 -0.21
N TRP A 413 3.60 12.91 -0.08
CA TRP A 413 3.09 11.57 -0.40
C TRP A 413 3.41 11.16 -1.84
N LEU A 414 3.02 12.00 -2.82
CA LEU A 414 3.29 11.74 -4.25
C LEU A 414 4.78 11.67 -4.57
N ALA A 415 5.61 12.51 -3.93
CA ALA A 415 7.05 12.47 -4.09
C ALA A 415 7.64 11.12 -3.61
N HIS A 416 7.12 10.56 -2.51
CA HIS A 416 7.54 9.23 -2.06
C HIS A 416 7.12 8.13 -3.03
N LEU A 417 5.91 8.21 -3.62
CA LEU A 417 5.48 7.25 -4.65
C LEU A 417 6.39 7.31 -5.88
N GLN A 418 6.74 8.51 -6.35
CA GLN A 418 7.64 8.72 -7.49
C GLN A 418 8.97 8.01 -7.26
N THR A 419 9.60 8.20 -6.10
CA THR A 419 10.88 7.58 -5.78
C THR A 419 10.80 6.03 -5.80
N ILE A 420 9.70 5.46 -5.32
CA ILE A 420 9.47 4.00 -5.35
C ILE A 420 9.31 3.51 -6.80
N LEU A 421 8.50 4.20 -7.60
CA LEU A 421 8.25 3.87 -9.01
C LEU A 421 9.53 3.99 -9.85
N ASP A 422 10.32 5.04 -9.65
CA ASP A 422 11.60 5.24 -10.34
C ASP A 422 12.61 4.13 -10.04
N ALA A 423 12.65 3.66 -8.79
CA ALA A 423 13.50 2.54 -8.39
C ALA A 423 13.10 1.22 -9.06
N ALA A 424 11.80 0.92 -9.07
CA ALA A 424 11.28 -0.27 -9.75
C ALA A 424 11.49 -0.21 -11.26
N ALA A 425 11.27 0.96 -11.88
CA ALA A 425 11.51 1.16 -13.31
C ALA A 425 13.00 1.04 -13.66
N LEU A 426 13.92 1.48 -12.79
CA LEU A 426 15.35 1.27 -12.98
C LEU A 426 15.71 -0.23 -12.96
N ALA A 427 15.21 -0.98 -11.98
CA ALA A 427 15.44 -2.43 -11.90
C ALA A 427 14.87 -3.14 -13.13
N ALA A 428 13.64 -2.80 -13.55
CA ALA A 428 13.00 -3.37 -14.73
C ALA A 428 13.81 -3.08 -16.01
N ARG A 429 14.31 -1.85 -16.20
CA ARG A 429 15.15 -1.49 -17.34
C ARG A 429 16.47 -2.26 -17.36
N GLU A 430 17.13 -2.40 -16.22
CA GLU A 430 18.39 -3.14 -16.13
C GLU A 430 18.22 -4.61 -16.55
N ILE A 431 17.15 -5.24 -16.07
CA ILE A 431 16.82 -6.62 -16.41
C ILE A 431 16.39 -6.74 -17.88
N TYR A 432 15.46 -5.90 -18.33
CA TYR A 432 14.83 -6.03 -19.65
C TYR A 432 15.73 -5.58 -20.81
N LEU A 433 16.41 -4.43 -20.67
CA LEU A 433 17.21 -3.84 -21.75
C LEU A 433 18.67 -4.31 -21.71
N HIS A 434 19.24 -4.39 -20.50
CA HIS A 434 20.66 -4.72 -20.34
C HIS A 434 20.90 -6.20 -20.04
N LYS A 435 19.83 -6.99 -19.89
CA LYS A 435 19.89 -8.43 -19.58
C LYS A 435 20.73 -8.72 -18.33
N ASN A 436 20.77 -7.74 -17.41
CA ASN A 436 21.67 -7.77 -16.28
C ASN A 436 20.90 -8.08 -14.98
N SER A 437 21.55 -8.79 -14.06
CA SER A 437 20.94 -9.15 -12.78
C SER A 437 20.98 -7.98 -11.80
N VAL A 438 19.95 -7.88 -10.95
CA VAL A 438 19.76 -6.80 -9.98
C VAL A 438 19.55 -7.37 -8.59
N LEU A 439 20.34 -6.91 -7.62
CA LEU A 439 20.10 -7.14 -6.19
C LEU A 439 19.42 -5.92 -5.58
N VAL A 440 18.27 -6.12 -4.95
CA VAL A 440 17.54 -5.09 -4.21
C VAL A 440 17.63 -5.37 -2.71
N HIS A 441 18.07 -4.39 -1.94
CA HIS A 441 17.99 -4.46 -0.48
C HIS A 441 17.68 -3.10 0.13
N CYS A 442 17.45 -3.09 1.45
CA CYS A 442 17.39 -1.87 2.25
C CYS A 442 18.09 -2.16 3.58
N SER A 443 17.58 -1.68 4.72
CA SER A 443 18.10 -2.11 6.03
C SER A 443 17.74 -3.58 6.32
N ASP A 444 16.45 -3.87 6.57
CA ASP A 444 16.02 -5.23 6.94
C ASP A 444 15.49 -6.07 5.76
N GLY A 445 15.24 -5.49 4.59
CA GLY A 445 14.86 -6.24 3.39
C GLY A 445 13.40 -6.72 3.33
N TRP A 446 12.49 -6.14 4.13
CA TRP A 446 11.05 -6.51 4.17
C TRP A 446 10.06 -5.36 3.92
N ASP A 447 10.52 -4.11 3.80
CA ASP A 447 9.65 -2.94 3.53
C ASP A 447 9.88 -2.44 2.09
N ARG A 448 10.83 -1.52 1.92
CA ARG A 448 11.16 -0.91 0.61
C ARG A 448 11.63 -1.92 -0.43
N THR A 449 12.31 -2.97 0.03
CA THR A 449 12.71 -4.09 -0.84
C THR A 449 11.49 -4.77 -1.45
N ALA A 450 10.45 -5.05 -0.66
CA ALA A 450 9.22 -5.66 -1.16
C ALA A 450 8.46 -4.73 -2.13
N GLN A 451 8.48 -3.41 -1.86
CA GLN A 451 7.93 -2.41 -2.78
C GLN A 451 8.62 -2.46 -4.15
N ILE A 452 9.96 -2.36 -4.17
CA ILE A 452 10.73 -2.36 -5.42
C ILE A 452 10.58 -3.69 -6.15
N THR A 453 10.76 -4.83 -5.48
CA THR A 453 10.74 -6.14 -6.16
C THR A 453 9.38 -6.41 -6.79
N SER A 454 8.31 -6.18 -6.03
CA SER A 454 6.94 -6.41 -6.52
C SER A 454 6.58 -5.51 -7.71
N LEU A 455 6.91 -4.22 -7.64
CA LEU A 455 6.64 -3.27 -8.75
C LEU A 455 7.53 -3.53 -9.97
N THR A 456 8.74 -4.05 -9.77
CA THR A 456 9.61 -4.49 -10.86
C THR A 456 9.00 -5.70 -11.56
N MET A 457 8.53 -6.68 -10.79
CA MET A 457 7.87 -7.88 -11.29
C MET A 457 6.59 -7.56 -12.07
N LEU A 458 5.78 -6.60 -11.63
CA LEU A 458 4.60 -6.14 -12.38
C LEU A 458 4.93 -5.53 -13.74
N GLN A 459 6.06 -4.82 -13.84
CA GLN A 459 6.52 -4.24 -15.11
C GLN A 459 7.05 -5.31 -16.07
N LEU A 460 7.68 -6.36 -15.55
CA LEU A 460 8.35 -7.39 -16.34
C LEU A 460 7.45 -8.56 -16.75
N ASP A 461 6.55 -9.00 -15.87
CA ASP A 461 5.82 -10.27 -16.02
C ASP A 461 4.30 -10.03 -16.07
N PRO A 462 3.65 -10.21 -17.24
CA PRO A 462 2.21 -10.05 -17.39
C PRO A 462 1.38 -10.93 -16.45
N TYR A 463 1.92 -12.08 -16.02
CA TYR A 463 1.22 -12.95 -15.07
C TYR A 463 0.79 -12.19 -13.82
N TYR A 464 1.67 -11.37 -13.23
CA TYR A 464 1.35 -10.64 -12.00
C TYR A 464 0.35 -9.49 -12.19
N ARG A 465 -0.03 -9.18 -13.44
CA ARG A 465 -1.07 -8.21 -13.75
C ARG A 465 -2.46 -8.85 -13.90
N THR A 466 -2.55 -10.18 -13.76
CA THR A 466 -3.81 -10.91 -13.59
C THR A 466 -4.29 -10.84 -12.13
N ILE A 467 -5.57 -11.09 -11.86
CA ILE A 467 -6.13 -11.16 -10.50
C ILE A 467 -5.37 -12.21 -9.67
N GLU A 468 -5.24 -13.43 -10.21
CA GLU A 468 -4.56 -14.54 -9.54
C GLU A 468 -3.06 -14.28 -9.38
N GLY A 469 -2.39 -13.81 -10.43
CA GLY A 469 -0.98 -13.50 -10.37
C GLY A 469 -0.67 -12.37 -9.40
N PHE A 470 -1.51 -11.33 -9.31
CA PHE A 470 -1.32 -10.27 -8.32
C PHE A 470 -1.49 -10.79 -6.89
N SER A 471 -2.45 -11.67 -6.65
CA SER A 471 -2.61 -12.36 -5.38
C SER A 471 -1.39 -13.23 -5.03
N VAL A 472 -0.85 -13.98 -6.00
CA VAL A 472 0.41 -14.74 -5.85
C VAL A 472 1.60 -13.81 -5.58
N LEU A 473 1.67 -12.66 -6.24
CA LEU A 473 2.72 -11.66 -6.01
C LEU A 473 2.71 -11.18 -4.55
N ILE A 474 1.53 -10.92 -3.99
CA ILE A 474 1.38 -10.50 -2.60
C ILE A 474 1.77 -11.65 -1.65
N GLU A 475 1.24 -12.87 -1.87
CA GLU A 475 1.58 -14.03 -1.04
C GLU A 475 3.09 -14.32 -1.04
N LYS A 476 3.74 -14.15 -2.20
CA LYS A 476 5.17 -14.32 -2.35
C LYS A 476 5.95 -13.15 -1.73
N GLU A 477 5.93 -11.97 -2.35
CA GLU A 477 6.90 -10.91 -2.07
C GLU A 477 6.62 -10.16 -0.76
N TRP A 478 5.40 -10.25 -0.23
CA TRP A 478 4.98 -9.58 1.00
C TRP A 478 4.75 -10.55 2.14
N CYS A 479 3.87 -11.54 1.95
CA CYS A 479 3.54 -12.47 3.02
C CYS A 479 4.74 -13.39 3.32
N SER A 480 5.16 -14.25 2.39
CA SER A 480 6.17 -15.27 2.64
C SER A 480 7.53 -14.66 2.99
N PHE A 481 7.91 -13.59 2.29
CA PHE A 481 9.14 -12.85 2.56
C PHE A 481 9.11 -11.96 3.81
N GLY A 482 8.05 -11.99 4.61
CA GLY A 482 8.05 -11.47 5.97
C GLY A 482 7.91 -9.95 6.08
N HIS A 483 7.10 -9.33 5.23
CA HIS A 483 6.59 -7.99 5.52
C HIS A 483 5.81 -8.03 6.83
N LYS A 484 6.14 -7.12 7.74
CA LYS A 484 5.61 -7.13 9.11
C LYS A 484 4.21 -6.53 9.21
N PHE A 485 3.22 -7.11 8.54
CA PHE A 485 1.85 -6.59 8.48
C PHE A 485 1.29 -6.26 9.87
N ALA A 486 1.37 -7.19 10.83
CA ALA A 486 0.88 -6.95 12.19
C ALA A 486 1.50 -5.73 12.86
N HIS A 487 2.81 -5.51 12.74
CA HIS A 487 3.47 -4.34 13.30
C HIS A 487 3.16 -3.05 12.51
N ARG A 488 3.20 -3.12 11.17
CA ARG A 488 3.02 -1.96 10.28
C ARG A 488 1.60 -1.40 10.36
N ILE A 489 0.62 -2.27 10.54
CA ILE A 489 -0.80 -1.89 10.63
C ILE A 489 -1.27 -1.76 12.08
N GLY A 490 -0.64 -2.45 13.02
CA GLY A 490 -1.08 -2.52 14.42
C GLY A 490 -2.37 -3.32 14.57
N HIS A 491 -2.41 -4.55 14.07
CA HIS A 491 -3.58 -5.43 14.18
C HIS A 491 -3.90 -5.73 15.65
N GLY A 492 -5.09 -5.30 16.07
CA GLY A 492 -5.62 -5.56 17.41
C GLY A 492 -4.84 -4.98 18.58
N GLN A 493 -3.99 -3.96 18.35
CA GLN A 493 -3.17 -3.34 19.39
C GLN A 493 -3.69 -1.95 19.76
N ASP A 494 -3.97 -1.72 21.06
CA ASP A 494 -4.34 -0.41 21.61
C ASP A 494 -3.10 0.45 21.92
N LYS A 495 -2.28 0.66 20.90
CA LYS A 495 -1.03 1.44 20.98
C LYS A 495 -0.86 2.32 19.74
N PRO A 496 -1.70 3.34 19.55
CA PRO A 496 -1.71 4.16 18.34
C PRO A 496 -0.39 4.90 18.07
N GLU A 497 0.41 5.17 19.10
CA GLU A 497 1.70 5.85 19.05
C GLU A 497 2.89 4.93 18.72
N ASP A 498 2.64 3.64 18.45
CA ASP A 498 3.70 2.70 18.10
C ASP A 498 4.47 3.16 16.86
N LYS A 499 5.78 3.32 17.04
CA LYS A 499 6.71 3.81 16.01
C LYS A 499 6.96 2.80 14.90
N GLU A 500 6.56 1.54 15.06
CA GLU A 500 6.63 0.52 14.01
C GLU A 500 5.47 0.60 13.00
N ARG A 501 4.40 1.34 13.31
CA ARG A 501 3.27 1.53 12.38
C ARG A 501 3.68 2.43 11.22
N SER A 502 3.40 1.98 10.00
CA SER A 502 3.70 2.72 8.78
C SER A 502 2.97 2.13 7.56
N PRO A 503 2.46 2.96 6.64
CA PRO A 503 1.61 2.53 5.53
C PRO A 503 2.40 2.03 4.31
N ILE A 504 3.38 1.15 4.52
CA ILE A 504 4.29 0.66 3.47
C ILE A 504 3.54 -0.13 2.38
N PHE A 505 2.66 -1.05 2.79
CA PHE A 505 1.82 -1.79 1.84
C PHE A 505 0.79 -0.88 1.15
N VAL A 506 0.30 0.17 1.83
CA VAL A 506 -0.60 1.15 1.20
C VAL A 506 0.12 1.93 0.10
N GLN A 507 1.37 2.36 0.32
CA GLN A 507 2.18 2.97 -0.74
C GLN A 507 2.37 2.02 -1.93
N PHE A 508 2.57 0.73 -1.69
CA PHE A 508 2.67 -0.25 -2.76
C PHE A 508 1.40 -0.31 -3.60
N ILE A 509 0.23 -0.46 -2.97
CA ILE A 509 -1.05 -0.51 -3.69
C ILE A 509 -1.34 0.82 -4.41
N ASP A 510 -0.94 1.96 -3.83
CA ASP A 510 -1.03 3.26 -4.50
C ASP A 510 -0.12 3.29 -5.74
N CYS A 511 1.14 2.87 -5.65
CA CYS A 511 2.02 2.73 -6.82
C CYS A 511 1.43 1.80 -7.90
N VAL A 512 0.76 0.71 -7.51
CA VAL A 512 0.05 -0.17 -8.46
C VAL A 512 -1.10 0.58 -9.13
N TRP A 513 -1.86 1.38 -8.38
CA TRP A 513 -2.89 2.24 -8.93
C TRP A 513 -2.31 3.28 -9.92
N GLN A 514 -1.13 3.85 -9.65
CA GLN A 514 -0.45 4.73 -10.61
C GLN A 514 -0.13 4.01 -11.93
N LEU A 515 0.42 2.78 -11.87
CA LEU A 515 0.67 1.97 -13.06
C LEU A 515 -0.62 1.59 -13.79
N TYR A 516 -1.66 1.20 -13.06
CA TYR A 516 -2.98 0.89 -13.62
C TYR A 516 -3.57 2.07 -14.40
N ASN A 517 -3.42 3.29 -13.88
CA ASN A 517 -3.94 4.49 -14.55
C ASN A 517 -3.22 4.81 -15.86
N GLN A 518 -1.91 4.57 -15.92
CA GLN A 518 -1.12 4.82 -17.12
C GLN A 518 -1.25 3.67 -18.14
N PHE A 519 -1.49 2.44 -17.69
CA PHE A 519 -1.54 1.23 -18.52
C PHE A 519 -2.79 0.40 -18.24
N THR A 520 -3.97 1.00 -18.30
CA THR A 520 -5.23 0.35 -17.85
C THR A 520 -5.48 -1.01 -18.51
N SER A 521 -5.28 -1.14 -19.83
CA SER A 521 -5.48 -2.42 -20.52
C SER A 521 -4.48 -3.51 -20.11
N ALA A 522 -3.38 -3.14 -19.46
CA ALA A 522 -2.34 -4.07 -19.06
C ALA A 522 -2.68 -4.89 -17.81
N PHE A 523 -3.76 -4.56 -17.10
CA PHE A 523 -4.15 -5.16 -15.83
C PHE A 523 -5.55 -5.78 -15.91
N GLU A 524 -5.66 -7.05 -15.49
CA GLU A 524 -6.94 -7.77 -15.46
C GLU A 524 -7.86 -7.24 -14.35
N PHE A 525 -7.27 -6.82 -13.24
CA PHE A 525 -8.03 -6.31 -12.11
C PHE A 525 -8.37 -4.83 -12.27
N ASN A 526 -9.52 -4.42 -11.75
CA ASN A 526 -9.97 -3.03 -11.72
C ASN A 526 -9.60 -2.32 -10.40
N VAL A 527 -9.96 -1.04 -10.27
CA VAL A 527 -9.67 -0.23 -9.06
C VAL A 527 -10.40 -0.76 -7.80
N ARG A 528 -11.55 -1.42 -7.96
CA ARG A 528 -12.31 -2.00 -6.83
C ARG A 528 -11.53 -3.14 -6.16
N PHE A 529 -10.80 -3.93 -6.93
CA PHE A 529 -9.90 -4.97 -6.41
C PHE A 529 -8.84 -4.37 -5.48
N LEU A 530 -8.15 -3.31 -5.93
CA LEU A 530 -7.12 -2.63 -5.12
C LEU A 530 -7.68 -2.03 -3.83
N LYS A 531 -8.86 -1.38 -3.90
CA LYS A 531 -9.54 -0.84 -2.71
C LYS A 531 -9.96 -1.95 -1.74
N THR A 532 -10.47 -3.07 -2.27
CA THR A 532 -10.86 -4.23 -1.45
C THR A 532 -9.66 -4.80 -0.69
N ILE A 533 -8.50 -4.93 -1.34
CA ILE A 533 -7.26 -5.37 -0.68
C ILE A 533 -6.90 -4.44 0.49
N LEU A 534 -7.02 -3.11 0.31
CA LEU A 534 -6.75 -2.15 1.38
C LEU A 534 -7.80 -2.15 2.50
N ASP A 535 -9.06 -2.46 2.20
CA ASP A 535 -10.09 -2.62 3.21
C ASP A 535 -9.84 -3.88 4.05
N GLU A 536 -9.52 -4.99 3.39
CA GLU A 536 -9.23 -6.27 4.04
C GLU A 536 -7.86 -6.31 4.71
N LEU A 537 -6.94 -5.44 4.30
CA LEU A 537 -5.72 -5.16 5.05
C LEU A 537 -6.05 -4.75 6.48
N TYR A 538 -7.09 -3.94 6.71
CA TYR A 538 -7.42 -3.46 8.06
C TYR A 538 -8.44 -4.32 8.79
N SER A 539 -9.32 -5.02 8.06
CA SER A 539 -10.53 -5.63 8.62
C SER A 539 -10.25 -6.70 9.68
N CYS A 540 -9.16 -7.46 9.52
CA CYS A 540 -8.91 -8.72 10.24
C CYS A 540 -10.08 -9.73 10.08
N ARG A 541 -10.79 -9.68 8.95
CA ARG A 541 -11.80 -10.68 8.55
C ARG A 541 -11.16 -11.96 8.01
N PHE A 542 -10.04 -11.82 7.34
CA PHE A 542 -9.27 -12.92 6.77
C PHE A 542 -7.90 -13.06 7.44
N GLY A 543 -7.28 -14.23 7.30
CA GLY A 543 -5.94 -14.49 7.86
C GLY A 543 -4.78 -13.95 7.03
N THR A 544 -5.01 -13.62 5.75
CA THR A 544 -3.96 -13.31 4.76
C THR A 544 -2.95 -12.27 5.23
N PHE A 545 -3.43 -11.15 5.80
CA PHE A 545 -2.57 -10.05 6.26
C PHE A 545 -2.28 -10.07 7.76
N LEU A 546 -2.62 -11.15 8.47
CA LEU A 546 -2.27 -11.28 9.87
C LEU A 546 -0.79 -11.67 10.04
N TYR A 547 -0.25 -11.30 11.21
CA TYR A 547 1.10 -11.67 11.67
C TYR A 547 2.24 -11.06 10.83
N ASN A 548 3.50 -11.41 11.12
CA ASN A 548 4.67 -10.70 10.58
C ASN A 548 5.54 -11.52 9.62
N CYS A 549 5.42 -12.85 9.61
CA CYS A 549 6.16 -13.71 8.69
C CYS A 549 5.47 -15.07 8.48
N GLU A 550 5.95 -15.83 7.50
CA GLU A 550 5.46 -17.19 7.21
C GLU A 550 5.56 -18.11 8.42
N ARG A 551 6.70 -18.10 9.13
CA ARG A 551 6.91 -18.88 10.36
C ARG A 551 5.80 -18.65 11.39
N GLU A 552 5.54 -17.40 11.74
CA GLU A 552 4.52 -17.04 12.73
C GLU A 552 3.12 -17.51 12.29
N ARG A 553 2.80 -17.40 10.99
CA ARG A 553 1.54 -17.91 10.44
C ARG A 553 1.44 -19.44 10.47
N SER A 554 2.54 -20.14 10.24
CA SER A 554 2.60 -21.60 10.35
C SER A 554 2.45 -22.07 11.79
N GLU A 555 3.18 -21.46 12.73
CA GLU A 555 3.11 -21.79 14.17
C GLU A 555 1.70 -21.55 14.74
N LEU A 556 0.99 -20.54 14.22
CA LEU A 556 -0.38 -20.21 14.63
C LEU A 556 -1.46 -20.87 13.77
N GLN A 557 -1.08 -21.77 12.85
CA GLN A 557 -1.98 -22.55 11.99
C GLN A 557 -3.01 -21.67 11.26
N VAL A 558 -2.56 -20.56 10.70
CA VAL A 558 -3.45 -19.54 10.14
C VAL A 558 -4.22 -20.07 8.93
N LYS A 559 -3.57 -20.89 8.10
CA LYS A 559 -4.21 -21.47 6.91
C LYS A 559 -5.34 -22.43 7.29
N GLU A 560 -5.19 -23.13 8.40
CA GLU A 560 -6.13 -24.13 8.89
C GLU A 560 -7.28 -23.50 9.70
N ASN A 561 -7.04 -22.37 10.38
CA ASN A 561 -7.99 -21.77 11.31
C ASN A 561 -8.58 -20.43 10.87
N THR A 562 -8.27 -19.96 9.66
CA THR A 562 -8.88 -18.75 9.08
C THR A 562 -9.14 -18.93 7.58
N THR A 563 -9.97 -18.06 7.03
CA THR A 563 -10.19 -17.99 5.58
C THR A 563 -9.20 -17.03 4.91
N SER A 564 -8.76 -17.35 3.70
CA SER A 564 -7.95 -16.46 2.86
C SER A 564 -8.82 -15.38 2.20
N VAL A 565 -8.32 -14.15 2.10
CA VAL A 565 -9.00 -13.09 1.34
C VAL A 565 -9.19 -13.47 -0.14
N TRP A 566 -8.30 -14.32 -0.67
CA TRP A 566 -8.37 -14.76 -2.06
C TRP A 566 -9.55 -15.69 -2.32
N SER A 567 -10.02 -16.44 -1.32
CA SER A 567 -11.28 -17.21 -1.43
C SER A 567 -12.45 -16.29 -1.77
N PHE A 568 -12.58 -15.21 -1.01
CA PHE A 568 -13.63 -14.21 -1.22
C PHE A 568 -13.48 -13.49 -2.56
N ILE A 569 -12.25 -13.09 -2.92
CA ILE A 569 -12.02 -12.36 -4.17
C ILE A 569 -12.30 -13.23 -5.40
N LEU A 570 -11.84 -14.48 -5.42
CA LEU A 570 -12.02 -15.38 -6.56
C LEU A 570 -13.46 -15.83 -6.73
N GLU A 571 -14.21 -16.05 -5.63
CA GLU A 571 -15.66 -16.30 -5.70
C GLU A 571 -16.40 -15.10 -6.32
N ASN A 572 -15.93 -13.87 -6.07
CA ASN A 572 -16.53 -12.63 -6.56
C ASN A 572 -15.76 -12.02 -7.75
N ARG A 573 -15.05 -12.86 -8.53
CA ARG A 573 -14.11 -12.42 -9.57
C ARG A 573 -14.68 -11.37 -10.51
N GLU A 574 -15.92 -11.55 -10.96
CA GLU A 574 -16.59 -10.67 -11.94
C GLU A 574 -16.61 -9.20 -11.51
N SER A 575 -16.73 -8.93 -10.21
CA SER A 575 -16.71 -7.55 -9.68
C SER A 575 -15.33 -6.89 -9.74
N TYR A 576 -14.28 -7.67 -10.00
CA TYR A 576 -12.88 -7.26 -9.97
C TYR A 576 -12.24 -7.23 -11.35
N VAL A 577 -12.88 -7.79 -12.38
CA VAL A 577 -12.36 -7.76 -13.75
C VAL A 577 -12.44 -6.33 -14.32
N ASN A 578 -11.43 -5.96 -15.09
CA ASN A 578 -11.34 -4.76 -15.89
C ASN A 578 -11.69 -5.10 -17.34
N ASP A 579 -12.80 -4.54 -17.83
CA ASP A 579 -13.30 -4.81 -19.19
C ASP A 579 -12.34 -4.36 -20.31
N LYS A 580 -11.37 -3.51 -19.99
CA LYS A 580 -10.32 -3.06 -20.93
C LYS A 580 -9.11 -3.97 -20.97
N TYR A 581 -9.07 -5.05 -20.20
CA TYR A 581 -7.91 -5.91 -20.10
C TYR A 581 -7.58 -6.57 -21.45
N ASP A 582 -6.32 -6.46 -21.84
CA ASP A 582 -5.72 -7.13 -22.98
C ASP A 582 -4.59 -8.02 -22.46
N SER A 583 -4.73 -9.34 -22.65
CA SER A 583 -3.74 -10.33 -22.20
C SER A 583 -2.39 -10.19 -22.90
N GLU A 584 -2.37 -9.59 -24.10
CA GLU A 584 -1.15 -9.35 -24.88
C GLU A 584 -0.50 -8.00 -24.55
N ALA A 585 -1.16 -7.14 -23.77
CA ALA A 585 -0.60 -5.86 -23.40
C ALA A 585 0.69 -6.03 -22.57
N THR A 586 1.78 -5.44 -23.07
CA THR A 586 3.09 -5.44 -22.40
C THR A 586 3.51 -4.04 -22.00
N LEU A 587 4.31 -3.94 -20.95
CA LEU A 587 4.98 -2.69 -20.56
C LEU A 587 6.35 -2.55 -21.25
N GLY A 588 6.64 -3.36 -22.28
CA GLY A 588 7.94 -3.37 -22.96
C GLY A 588 8.29 -2.02 -23.60
N ASP A 589 7.32 -1.35 -24.22
CA ASP A 589 7.54 -0.03 -24.82
C ASP A 589 7.79 1.05 -23.77
N PHE A 590 7.04 1.03 -22.67
CA PHE A 590 7.28 1.89 -21.52
C PHE A 590 8.72 1.76 -20.99
N ILE A 591 9.19 0.52 -20.82
CA ILE A 591 10.54 0.22 -20.37
C ILE A 591 11.59 0.72 -21.39
N ARG A 592 11.38 0.46 -22.68
CA ARG A 592 12.28 0.89 -23.78
C ARG A 592 12.41 2.41 -23.88
N GLN A 593 11.29 3.12 -23.78
CA GLN A 593 11.22 4.58 -23.89
C GLN A 593 11.77 5.28 -22.65
N LYS A 594 12.07 4.54 -21.57
CA LYS A 594 12.48 5.10 -20.27
C LYS A 594 11.48 6.13 -19.75
N ALA A 595 10.19 5.94 -20.09
CA ALA A 595 9.14 6.85 -19.68
C ALA A 595 8.97 6.82 -18.16
N LYS A 596 8.43 7.92 -17.63
CA LYS A 596 8.16 8.07 -16.20
C LYS A 596 6.67 7.89 -15.93
N VAL A 597 6.37 7.32 -14.76
CA VAL A 597 5.05 7.36 -14.17
C VAL A 597 5.02 8.62 -13.31
N TYR A 598 4.10 9.54 -13.55
CA TYR A 598 3.91 10.73 -12.73
C TYR A 598 2.75 10.47 -11.75
N PRO A 599 3.02 10.34 -10.44
CA PRO A 599 1.97 10.03 -9.48
C PRO A 599 0.91 11.11 -9.41
N ARG A 600 -0.35 10.70 -9.52
CA ARG A 600 -1.53 11.54 -9.26
C ARG A 600 -2.15 11.20 -7.91
N PHE A 601 -2.93 12.12 -7.36
CA PHE A 601 -3.59 11.90 -6.08
C PHE A 601 -4.74 10.90 -6.22
N TRP A 602 -4.76 9.84 -5.39
CA TRP A 602 -5.83 8.84 -5.43
C TRP A 602 -7.07 9.31 -4.65
N THR A 603 -7.78 10.24 -5.26
CA THR A 603 -8.94 10.91 -4.66
C THR A 603 -9.99 9.90 -4.16
N ASP A 604 -10.34 8.91 -4.98
CA ASP A 604 -11.39 7.93 -4.63
C ASP A 604 -11.02 6.94 -3.51
N TYR A 605 -9.78 6.97 -3.02
CA TYR A 605 -9.39 6.19 -1.85
C TYR A 605 -9.24 7.10 -0.62
N TYR A 606 -8.43 8.15 -0.74
CA TYR A 606 -8.12 9.02 0.40
C TYR A 606 -9.27 9.97 0.78
N CYS A 607 -10.16 10.29 -0.15
CA CYS A 607 -11.31 11.16 0.06
C CYS A 607 -12.66 10.43 0.02
N ARG A 608 -12.68 9.09 -0.02
CA ARG A 608 -13.92 8.30 -0.17
C ARG A 608 -14.96 8.44 0.95
N TYR A 609 -14.56 9.00 2.09
CA TYR A 609 -15.45 9.33 3.21
C TYR A 609 -15.65 10.84 3.40
N SER A 610 -15.06 11.66 2.52
CA SER A 610 -15.29 13.09 2.45
C SER A 610 -16.51 13.34 1.55
N GLN A 611 -17.39 14.27 1.96
CA GLN A 611 -18.50 14.72 1.11
C GLN A 611 -18.05 15.71 0.03
N LEU A 612 -16.82 16.22 0.12
CA LEU A 612 -16.19 17.02 -0.90
C LEU A 612 -15.07 16.22 -1.55
N VAL A 613 -15.16 16.10 -2.87
CA VAL A 613 -14.08 15.61 -3.73
C VAL A 613 -13.29 16.84 -4.16
N PRO A 614 -11.96 16.92 -3.94
CA PRO A 614 -11.15 17.95 -4.57
C PRO A 614 -11.40 17.93 -6.08
N LYS A 615 -11.61 19.08 -6.71
CA LYS A 615 -11.52 19.15 -8.17
C LYS A 615 -10.07 18.83 -8.54
N GLU A 616 -9.85 17.77 -9.30
CA GLU A 616 -8.55 17.54 -9.91
C GLU A 616 -8.35 18.65 -10.95
N ASP A 617 -7.27 19.43 -10.82
CA ASP A 617 -6.83 20.30 -11.92
C ASP A 617 -6.27 19.36 -13.00
N GLU A 618 -7.11 18.93 -13.94
CA GLU A 618 -6.66 18.14 -15.11
C GLU A 618 -5.52 18.85 -15.86
N ASP A 619 -5.51 20.19 -15.82
CA ASP A 619 -4.54 21.06 -16.49
C ASP A 619 -3.14 21.08 -15.86
N ARG A 620 -2.93 20.57 -14.64
CA ARG A 620 -1.62 20.69 -13.97
C ARG A 620 -0.64 19.58 -14.32
N TYR A 621 -1.12 18.45 -14.84
CA TYR A 621 -0.26 17.34 -15.26
C TYR A 621 0.17 17.44 -16.73
N SER A 622 -0.31 18.43 -17.49
CA SER A 622 0.16 18.77 -18.83
C SER A 622 1.36 19.74 -18.85
N LEU A 623 1.76 20.28 -17.69
CA LEU A 623 2.72 21.40 -17.59
C LEU A 623 4.20 20.99 -17.52
N PHE A 624 4.56 19.73 -17.76
CA PHE A 624 5.96 19.30 -17.89
C PHE A 624 6.40 19.01 -19.34
N ASP A 625 5.59 19.38 -20.34
CA ASP A 625 5.89 19.22 -21.77
C ASP A 625 6.71 20.36 -22.40
N HIS A 626 7.26 21.28 -21.59
CA HIS A 626 8.13 22.35 -22.05
C HIS A 626 9.57 22.18 -21.57
N ASP A 627 10.22 21.11 -22.05
CA ASP A 627 11.61 21.22 -22.48
C ASP A 627 11.74 20.44 -23.79
N GLY A 628 12.00 21.18 -24.88
CA GLY A 628 11.76 20.77 -26.26
C GLY A 628 12.70 19.69 -26.80
N SER A 629 12.47 18.43 -26.42
CA SER A 629 12.88 17.27 -27.22
C SER A 629 11.66 16.40 -27.51
N ALA A 630 11.33 16.29 -28.79
CA ALA A 630 10.12 15.70 -29.34
C ALA A 630 9.68 14.36 -28.70
N ASP A 631 8.47 14.38 -28.12
CA ASP A 631 7.38 13.39 -28.28
C ASP A 631 6.29 13.70 -27.24
N ALA A 632 5.38 14.62 -27.54
CA ALA A 632 4.25 14.96 -26.67
C ALA A 632 3.15 13.88 -26.80
N MET A 633 2.80 13.24 -25.67
CA MET A 633 1.66 12.33 -25.53
C MET A 633 0.62 12.99 -24.62
N THR A 634 -0.39 13.62 -25.20
CA THR A 634 -1.55 14.11 -24.43
C THR A 634 -2.59 13.01 -24.30
N ILE A 635 -2.91 12.62 -23.06
CA ILE A 635 -4.02 11.70 -22.76
C ILE A 635 -5.30 12.53 -22.64
N LEU A 636 -6.15 12.47 -23.67
CA LEU A 636 -7.56 12.84 -23.56
C LEU A 636 -8.38 11.58 -23.83
N ASN A 637 -9.20 11.19 -22.86
CA ASN A 637 -10.24 10.14 -22.99
C ASN A 637 -9.81 8.74 -23.45
N GLY A 638 -8.57 8.33 -23.16
CA GLY A 638 -8.20 6.90 -23.22
C GLY A 638 -8.08 6.29 -24.62
N GLU A 639 -7.94 7.10 -25.67
CA GLU A 639 -7.55 6.63 -27.00
C GLU A 639 -6.21 7.28 -27.40
N ILE A 640 -5.25 6.45 -27.86
CA ILE A 640 -3.96 6.93 -28.38
C ILE A 640 -4.14 7.26 -29.86
N THR A 641 -4.37 8.52 -30.20
CA THR A 641 -4.28 9.00 -31.59
C THR A 641 -2.92 9.63 -31.86
N ARG A 642 -2.13 9.01 -32.74
CA ARG A 642 -0.83 9.49 -33.20
C ARG A 642 -1.05 10.46 -34.38
N PHE A 643 -0.92 11.76 -34.17
CA PHE A 643 -0.90 12.70 -35.30
C PHE A 643 0.51 12.75 -35.90
N LYS A 644 0.62 12.32 -37.16
CA LYS A 644 1.81 12.52 -37.98
C LYS A 644 1.72 13.93 -38.56
N VAL A 645 2.51 14.87 -38.05
CA VAL A 645 2.66 16.17 -38.72
C VAL A 645 3.45 15.89 -40.01
N ILE A 646 2.75 16.00 -41.14
CA ILE A 646 3.37 16.00 -42.46
C ILE A 646 3.92 17.40 -42.65
N ASP A 647 5.24 17.49 -42.73
CA ASP A 647 5.94 18.71 -43.09
C ASP A 647 5.73 18.95 -44.59
N SER A 648 4.95 19.96 -44.94
CA SER A 648 4.86 20.49 -46.30
C SER A 648 5.35 21.93 -46.27
N GLY A 649 6.59 22.12 -46.69
CA GLY A 649 7.16 23.45 -46.87
C GLY A 649 6.44 24.24 -47.95
N SER A 650 6.43 25.56 -47.78
CA SER A 650 6.48 26.52 -48.89
C SER A 650 7.06 27.83 -48.37
N SER A 651 8.11 28.24 -49.07
CA SER A 651 8.74 29.55 -49.19
C SER A 651 7.82 30.76 -48.97
N GLU A 652 8.35 31.81 -48.33
CA GLU A 652 8.59 33.11 -48.99
C GLU A 652 9.46 34.04 -48.13
N SER A 653 10.26 34.83 -48.83
CA SER A 653 11.28 35.77 -48.37
C SER A 653 10.76 37.21 -48.38
N GLU A 654 11.33 38.05 -47.50
CA GLU A 654 11.48 39.54 -47.53
C GLU A 654 11.33 40.05 -46.07
N GLY A 655 12.03 41.04 -45.53
CA GLY A 655 12.99 42.04 -45.98
C GLY A 655 13.39 42.88 -44.75
N LEU A 656 14.50 43.60 -44.86
CA LEU A 656 15.16 44.40 -43.81
C LEU A 656 14.27 45.49 -43.17
N ASN A 657 14.46 45.75 -41.86
CA ASN A 657 14.71 47.11 -41.35
C ASN A 657 15.17 47.15 -39.89
N GLU A 658 16.24 47.90 -39.66
CA GLU A 658 16.74 48.34 -38.35
C GLU A 658 15.79 49.38 -37.72
N GLN A 659 15.60 49.33 -36.41
CA GLN A 659 15.65 50.53 -35.56
C GLN A 659 15.74 50.18 -34.06
N ASN A 660 16.62 50.92 -33.40
CA ASN A 660 16.97 50.89 -31.99
C ASN A 660 15.76 51.07 -31.06
N GLU A 661 15.71 50.30 -29.97
CA GLU A 661 15.39 50.86 -28.66
C GLU A 661 15.99 50.02 -27.53
N SER A 662 16.81 50.70 -26.73
CA SER A 662 17.55 50.22 -25.58
C SER A 662 16.63 49.99 -24.37
N ILE A 663 16.69 48.78 -23.78
CA ILE A 663 16.17 48.52 -22.42
C ILE A 663 17.29 47.88 -21.59
N GLU A 664 17.59 48.54 -20.47
CA GLU A 664 18.63 48.21 -19.51
C GLU A 664 18.43 46.83 -18.86
N ILE A 665 19.53 46.07 -18.79
CA ILE A 665 19.63 44.85 -17.99
C ILE A 665 20.10 45.24 -16.57
N PRO A 666 19.33 44.97 -15.49
CA PRO A 666 19.84 45.15 -14.15
C PRO A 666 20.88 44.06 -13.84
N LYS A 667 22.15 44.49 -13.71
CA LYS A 667 23.23 43.69 -13.13
C LYS A 667 22.93 43.43 -11.65
N PHE A 668 22.61 42.19 -11.28
CA PHE A 668 22.59 41.81 -9.86
C PHE A 668 24.02 41.63 -9.34
N ARG A 669 24.42 42.59 -8.48
CA ARG A 669 25.61 42.51 -7.62
C ARG A 669 25.37 41.48 -6.51
N LEU A 670 26.33 40.56 -6.35
CA LEU A 670 26.52 39.80 -5.12
C LEU A 670 27.25 40.68 -4.10
N SER A 671 26.71 40.77 -2.88
CA SER A 671 27.40 41.25 -1.68
C SER A 671 26.70 40.73 -0.41
N PRO A 672 27.43 40.61 0.70
CA PRO A 672 27.36 39.45 1.60
C PRO A 672 26.40 39.66 2.78
N ALA A 673 25.74 38.59 3.20
CA ALA A 673 24.88 38.60 4.38
C ALA A 673 25.61 38.13 5.65
N ILE A 674 25.42 38.95 6.67
CA ILE A 674 25.89 38.95 8.05
C ILE A 674 25.40 37.73 8.85
N SER A 675 26.26 37.25 9.76
CA SER A 675 25.99 36.24 10.79
C SER A 675 24.81 36.58 11.71
N PRO A 676 24.20 35.56 12.33
CA PRO A 676 24.14 35.59 13.79
C PRO A 676 24.52 34.25 14.43
N THR A 677 25.42 34.33 15.40
CA THR A 677 25.62 33.35 16.46
C THR A 677 24.40 33.28 17.38
N PHE A 678 23.86 32.10 17.63
CA PHE A 678 23.54 31.65 18.99
C PHE A 678 23.48 30.11 19.04
N SER A 679 24.23 29.56 19.98
CA SER A 679 24.40 28.16 20.32
C SER A 679 23.33 27.70 21.30
N GLN A 680 22.86 26.46 21.16
CA GLN A 680 22.50 25.62 22.30
C GLN A 680 22.61 24.12 21.93
N GLN A 681 23.53 23.45 22.61
CA GLN A 681 23.73 22.00 22.64
C GLN A 681 22.63 21.34 23.49
N PHE A 682 22.13 20.19 23.05
CA PHE A 682 21.63 19.15 23.96
C PHE A 682 22.33 17.83 23.63
N SER A 683 23.29 17.49 24.49
CA SER A 683 23.92 16.17 24.58
C SER A 683 23.01 15.26 25.41
N TYR A 684 22.72 14.05 24.93
CA TYR A 684 22.10 12.97 25.71
C TYR A 684 22.94 11.71 25.56
N MET A 685 23.51 11.25 26.68
CA MET A 685 24.09 9.91 26.88
C MET A 685 24.07 9.61 28.40
N PRO A 686 24.26 8.36 28.87
CA PRO A 686 23.14 7.51 29.32
C PRO A 686 23.23 7.08 30.82
N HIS A 687 22.23 6.28 31.21
CA HIS A 687 22.19 5.27 32.30
C HIS A 687 21.47 5.53 33.64
N GLU A 688 20.61 4.54 33.92
CA GLU A 688 20.12 3.92 35.16
C GLU A 688 20.50 4.41 36.57
N ARG A 689 19.44 4.36 37.42
CA ARG A 689 19.34 3.96 38.85
C ARG A 689 20.00 4.82 39.95
N GLY A 690 19.16 5.26 40.91
CA GLY A 690 19.48 5.22 42.34
C GLY A 690 19.40 6.53 43.14
N VAL A 691 18.32 6.68 43.92
CA VAL A 691 18.26 7.08 45.35
C VAL A 691 18.97 8.37 45.86
N GLN A 692 18.11 9.28 46.37
CA GLN A 692 18.21 10.22 47.51
C GLN A 692 19.37 11.24 47.72
N SER A 693 18.91 12.49 47.84
CA SER A 693 19.20 13.48 48.91
C SER A 693 20.30 14.56 48.76
N SER A 694 19.85 15.76 49.15
CA SER A 694 20.53 16.93 49.73
C SER A 694 21.44 17.86 48.90
N ARG A 695 21.08 19.14 49.05
CA ARG A 695 21.76 20.43 48.81
C ARG A 695 23.29 20.40 49.00
N TRP A 696 24.01 21.22 48.23
CA TRP A 696 24.79 22.41 48.64
C TRP A 696 25.60 22.95 47.44
N SER A 697 25.91 24.25 47.48
CA SER A 697 26.49 25.09 46.43
C SER A 697 28.00 25.42 46.72
N PRO A 698 28.68 26.39 46.07
CA PRO A 698 29.79 26.15 45.12
C PRO A 698 31.14 26.86 45.45
N ALA A 699 32.26 26.46 44.84
CA ALA A 699 33.52 27.26 44.70
C ALA A 699 34.54 26.47 43.82
N ARG A 700 35.02 26.98 42.67
CA ARG A 700 36.14 27.93 42.39
C ARG A 700 37.53 27.26 42.28
N ILE A 701 38.39 27.89 41.44
CA ILE A 701 39.86 27.72 41.19
C ILE A 701 40.15 26.87 39.92
N LEU A 702 40.68 27.36 38.79
CA LEU A 702 41.84 28.21 38.37
C LEU A 702 43.02 27.38 37.85
N GLN A 703 43.68 27.94 36.84
CA GLN A 703 44.97 27.61 36.17
C GLN A 703 44.96 26.51 35.10
N GLN A 704 45.77 26.55 34.03
CA GLN A 704 46.45 27.57 33.19
C GLN A 704 47.39 26.77 32.26
N HIS A 705 47.80 27.38 31.13
CA HIS A 705 48.81 26.94 30.14
C HIS A 705 48.35 25.86 29.14
N GLY A 706 48.68 25.93 27.85
CA GLY A 706 49.55 26.84 27.12
C GLY A 706 49.68 26.36 25.66
N THR A 707 49.79 27.34 24.77
CA THR A 707 49.83 27.32 23.30
C THR A 707 51.11 26.74 22.67
N TYR A 708 51.06 26.39 21.37
CA TYR A 708 51.94 26.73 20.22
C TYR A 708 51.70 25.68 19.10
N SER A 709 51.11 25.96 17.93
CA SER A 709 51.51 26.79 16.76
C SER A 709 52.16 25.97 15.63
N PHE A 710 51.65 26.23 14.42
CA PHE A 710 51.93 25.63 13.11
C PHE A 710 53.28 26.03 12.50
N VAL A 711 53.83 25.15 11.64
CA VAL A 711 54.77 25.50 10.56
C VAL A 711 54.39 24.73 9.29
N ASP A 712 54.48 25.44 8.17
CA ASP A 712 54.08 25.13 6.79
C ASP A 712 55.33 24.88 5.92
N VAL A 713 55.34 23.88 5.01
CA VAL A 713 56.32 23.77 3.91
C VAL A 713 55.71 23.05 2.67
N LYS A 714 55.98 23.66 1.51
CA LYS A 714 55.55 23.38 0.12
C LYS A 714 56.27 22.21 -0.62
N GLU A 715 55.54 21.68 -1.62
CA GLU A 715 55.89 21.23 -3.00
C GLU A 715 57.03 20.22 -3.30
N ARG A 716 56.72 19.18 -4.12
CA ARG A 716 57.15 19.02 -5.55
C ARG A 716 56.76 17.66 -6.18
N LEU A 717 56.39 17.71 -7.47
CA LEU A 717 56.26 16.61 -8.46
C LEU A 717 57.63 16.17 -9.04
N PRO A 718 57.72 15.05 -9.81
CA PRO A 718 57.81 15.20 -11.28
C PRO A 718 57.19 14.06 -12.15
N ASN A 719 56.93 14.40 -13.42
CA ASN A 719 56.62 13.54 -14.58
C ASN A 719 57.90 13.02 -15.29
N LYS A 720 57.83 11.87 -16.01
CA LYS A 720 58.41 11.67 -17.37
C LYS A 720 58.02 10.34 -18.06
N TYR A 721 58.13 10.36 -19.39
CA TYR A 721 57.53 9.56 -20.48
C TYR A 721 58.43 8.46 -21.13
N TYR A 722 57.83 7.68 -22.06
CA TYR A 722 58.35 6.88 -23.22
C TYR A 722 58.95 5.48 -22.92
N ASN A 723 58.80 4.38 -23.70
CA ASN A 723 58.54 4.12 -25.13
C ASN A 723 58.09 2.64 -25.39
N LEU A 724 57.40 2.40 -26.52
CA LEU A 724 57.19 1.08 -27.19
C LEU A 724 58.43 0.64 -27.99
N PRO A 725 58.52 -0.64 -28.43
CA PRO A 725 58.41 -0.89 -29.88
C PRO A 725 57.61 -2.14 -30.29
N SER A 726 57.40 -2.23 -31.60
CA SER A 726 56.46 -3.02 -32.40
C SER A 726 57.02 -4.30 -33.04
N SER A 727 56.10 -5.22 -33.35
CA SER A 727 55.95 -6.06 -34.57
C SER A 727 57.00 -7.10 -35.02
N SER A 728 56.50 -8.33 -35.23
CA SER A 728 56.67 -9.27 -36.38
C SER A 728 56.55 -10.71 -35.84
N THR A 729 55.78 -11.66 -36.38
CA THR A 729 55.60 -12.13 -37.77
C THR A 729 54.31 -12.98 -37.88
N LEU A 730 53.71 -12.97 -39.08
CA LEU A 730 52.67 -13.90 -39.53
C LEU A 730 53.23 -15.32 -39.75
N SER A 731 52.42 -16.34 -39.51
CA SER A 731 52.29 -17.45 -40.48
C SER A 731 50.94 -18.18 -40.31
N ASP A 732 50.37 -18.51 -41.46
CA ASP A 732 49.07 -19.11 -41.71
C ASP A 732 48.86 -20.51 -41.10
N CYS A 733 47.61 -20.81 -40.76
CA CYS A 733 46.94 -22.03 -41.23
C CYS A 733 45.41 -21.85 -41.21
N LYS A 734 44.83 -21.87 -42.42
CA LYS A 734 43.41 -22.11 -42.70
C LYS A 734 43.08 -23.61 -42.54
N ASN A 735 41.77 -23.87 -42.58
CA ASN A 735 41.06 -25.15 -42.73
C ASN A 735 40.61 -25.79 -41.41
N GLU A 736 39.41 -26.32 -41.25
CA GLU A 736 38.11 -26.21 -41.94
C GLU A 736 37.16 -27.07 -41.07
N THR A 737 35.89 -26.67 -40.99
CA THR A 737 34.70 -27.52 -40.74
C THR A 737 34.74 -28.67 -39.71
N LYS A 738 33.96 -28.51 -38.62
CA LYS A 738 32.77 -29.33 -38.26
C LYS A 738 32.26 -28.98 -36.86
N PHE A 739 31.22 -28.17 -36.76
CA PHE A 739 29.86 -28.51 -36.26
C PHE A 739 28.99 -27.26 -36.20
#